data_AF-A0AAD5KTL1-F1
#
_entry.id   AF-A0AAD5KTL1-F1
#
_cell.length_a   1.000
_cell.length_b   1.000
_cell.length_c   1.000
_cell.angle_alpha   90.00
_cell.angle_beta   90.00
_cell.angle_gamma   90.00
#
_symmetry.space_group_name_H-M   'P 1'
#
loop_
_entity.id
_entity.type
_entity.pdbx_description
1 polymer ?
#
loop_
_entity_poly.entity_id
_entity_poly.type
_entity_poly.pdbx_seq_one_letter_code
_entity_poly.pdbx_strand_id
1 'polypeptide(L)'
;MRVNIGIRGLDPDRSRSVLVLEDGVPVALAPYGEPEMYYSPAIDRMAGVEILKGSGQILYGPQTIGGVVNYITPNPPADQDGSVRIQGGQGGFFSGLINYGDTFGNTGCSPHVKLRTLAYGYSTSRDWNRQDFSINSTNKAPANWTGVTWGNTSVPGGAIFMRNSTGNRNRQFLVGGIEPRLEVDHKLFSFDNDLIIGVRYLQEMALEQRINGTKAGVKSGNLVEDEQRNGKAFSAYLQNETEISDKFSFSAGLRMENFNYERDIFRRNFSGLGLRDTSLLAQNEVFEIIPGLGFNYKPSQLVTIFGGAHKGFAPPRTKDAITVTGDALDLEAERSWNYELGLRSSVTPWLFVEATGFLMDFSNQIIPVAESAGGIGFGVVNAGATRHQGFETAFAVDISNLLGSKKWNLLYDLNLTYVDAYYSGDRFVEDQNIKGNRTPYAPEWLVNTSLSAESNSGFGARFTANFVGDQLVMSSILLHLLKMGRLMSDISPLGDLKESVLVFLVGNAVLSDDIKENFFVCDLEACKGACCVEGDAGAPLEDAETLILEEIYPIVKEFITEEGRQAIERQGVWVVDKDGDKGTPTIGDNRECAYALYDERGILKCGIEQAYLAGKIDFKKPISCHLYPIRVTKYEEFDALNYDRWHICDPACQLGKSLQVPLYRFLKDALVRKYGEAWYADLLAEIEG
;
A
#
# COMPACT_ATOMS: atom_id res chain seq x y z
N MET A 1 13.20 -5.00 2.61
CA MET A 1 13.93 -3.71 2.59
C MET A 1 13.82 -3.09 3.97
N ARG A 2 14.87 -2.42 4.47
CA ARG A 2 14.81 -1.71 5.76
C ARG A 2 14.13 -0.36 5.56
N VAL A 3 13.25 0.02 6.47
CA VAL A 3 12.56 1.30 6.44
C VAL A 3 13.37 2.31 7.24
N ASN A 4 13.61 3.48 6.66
CA ASN A 4 14.30 4.58 7.31
C ASN A 4 13.42 5.84 7.22
N ILE A 5 12.57 6.06 8.23
CA ILE A 5 11.67 7.21 8.30
C ILE A 5 12.13 8.12 9.43
N GLY A 6 12.34 9.39 9.10
CA GLY A 6 12.58 10.47 10.05
C GLY A 6 11.49 11.52 9.91
N ILE A 7 11.03 12.08 11.04
CA ILE A 7 10.02 13.15 11.08
C ILE A 7 10.65 14.39 11.70
N ARG A 8 10.38 15.58 11.13
CA ARG A 8 10.83 16.88 11.65
C ARG A 8 12.35 16.94 11.94
N GLY A 9 13.15 16.38 11.02
CA GLY A 9 14.61 16.40 11.09
C GLY A 9 15.23 15.39 12.06
N LEU A 10 14.46 14.47 12.63
CA LEU A 10 15.02 13.35 13.38
C LEU A 10 15.72 12.35 12.46
N ASP A 11 16.76 11.71 13.00
CA ASP A 11 17.56 10.71 12.30
C ASP A 11 16.68 9.56 11.79
N PRO A 12 16.63 9.33 10.46
CA PRO A 12 15.80 8.30 9.87
C PRO A 12 16.35 6.87 10.06
N ASP A 13 17.56 6.67 10.64
CA ASP A 13 18.16 5.34 10.75
C ASP A 13 17.22 4.33 11.43
N ARG A 14 16.79 3.35 10.62
CA ARG A 14 15.86 2.27 10.98
C ARG A 14 14.57 2.73 11.64
N SER A 15 14.14 3.96 11.38
CA SER A 15 12.94 4.56 11.98
C SER A 15 12.89 4.50 13.51
N ARG A 16 14.04 4.46 14.21
CA ARG A 16 14.08 4.22 15.67
C ARG A 16 13.29 5.25 16.50
N SER A 17 13.15 6.47 15.96
CA SER A 17 12.51 7.61 16.61
C SER A 17 11.05 7.81 16.18
N VAL A 18 10.51 6.89 15.36
CA VAL A 18 9.13 6.90 14.86
C VAL A 18 8.48 5.59 15.27
N LEU A 19 7.33 5.67 15.95
CA LEU A 19 6.58 4.48 16.30
C LEU A 19 5.87 3.95 15.05
N VAL A 20 6.24 2.76 14.59
CA VAL A 20 5.56 2.12 13.46
C VAL A 20 4.60 1.04 13.97
N LEU A 21 3.35 1.13 13.52
CA LEU A 21 2.25 0.26 13.92
C LEU A 21 1.58 -0.37 12.68
N GLU A 22 0.99 -1.55 12.83
CA GLU A 22 0.04 -2.18 11.91
C GLU A 22 -1.25 -2.43 12.70
N ASP A 23 -2.33 -1.73 12.37
CA ASP A 23 -3.60 -1.71 13.11
C ASP A 23 -3.46 -1.44 14.62
N GLY A 24 -2.51 -0.57 14.97
CA GLY A 24 -2.18 -0.25 16.36
C GLY A 24 -1.20 -1.22 17.05
N VAL A 25 -0.81 -2.32 16.41
CA VAL A 25 0.21 -3.25 16.92
C VAL A 25 1.61 -2.77 16.53
N PRO A 26 2.55 -2.62 17.48
CA PRO A 26 3.94 -2.29 17.15
C PRO A 26 4.61 -3.35 16.27
N VAL A 27 5.31 -2.93 15.23
CA VAL A 27 6.00 -3.82 14.28
C VAL A 27 7.53 -3.80 14.39
N ALA A 28 8.07 -3.07 15.37
CA ALA A 28 9.51 -3.05 15.67
C ALA A 28 9.99 -4.40 16.25
N LEU A 29 11.30 -4.67 16.20
CA LEU A 29 11.86 -5.93 16.72
C LEU A 29 11.55 -6.13 18.21
N ALA A 30 11.85 -5.12 19.03
CA ALA A 30 11.53 -5.04 20.44
C ALA A 30 11.13 -3.58 20.73
N PRO A 31 9.83 -3.23 20.77
CA PRO A 31 9.36 -1.84 20.76
C PRO A 31 9.99 -0.91 21.80
N TYR A 32 10.45 -1.43 22.94
CA TYR A 32 11.15 -0.64 23.95
C TYR A 32 12.68 -0.75 23.80
N GLY A 33 13.24 -1.96 23.85
CA GLY A 33 14.69 -2.19 23.95
C GLY A 33 15.47 -2.21 22.62
N GLU A 34 14.80 -2.42 21.48
CA GLU A 34 15.37 -2.40 20.13
C GLU A 34 14.28 -1.93 19.12
N PRO A 35 13.90 -0.63 19.14
CA PRO A 35 12.78 -0.08 18.36
C PRO A 35 13.07 0.03 16.86
N GLU A 36 14.17 -0.54 16.39
CA GLU A 36 14.60 -0.47 15.00
C GLU A 36 13.74 -1.32 14.05
N MET A 37 13.44 -0.74 12.89
CA MET A 37 12.68 -1.38 11.82
C MET A 37 13.59 -2.19 10.88
N TYR A 38 13.28 -3.48 10.74
CA TYR A 38 13.96 -4.39 9.81
C TYR A 38 13.08 -4.90 8.67
N TYR A 39 11.77 -4.68 8.78
CA TYR A 39 10.80 -4.90 7.72
C TYR A 39 9.84 -3.71 7.64
N SER A 40 9.20 -3.54 6.49
CA SER A 40 8.02 -2.68 6.34
C SER A 40 6.82 -3.60 6.14
N PRO A 41 5.66 -3.32 6.72
CA PRO A 41 4.43 -3.87 6.20
C PRO A 41 4.32 -3.59 4.70
N ALA A 42 3.90 -4.60 3.94
CA ALA A 42 3.78 -4.48 2.49
C ALA A 42 2.65 -3.51 2.16
N ILE A 43 2.94 -2.43 1.42
CA ILE A 43 1.92 -1.40 1.15
C ILE A 43 0.72 -1.95 0.35
N ASP A 44 0.94 -2.99 -0.48
CA ASP A 44 -0.10 -3.60 -1.31
C ASP A 44 -1.27 -4.22 -0.52
N ARG A 45 -1.06 -4.59 0.75
CA ARG A 45 -2.12 -5.16 1.62
C ARG A 45 -2.83 -4.11 2.49
N MET A 46 -2.44 -2.85 2.39
CA MET A 46 -2.91 -1.79 3.28
C MET A 46 -3.98 -0.95 2.59
N ALA A 47 -5.05 -0.64 3.32
CA ALA A 47 -6.07 0.30 2.88
C ALA A 47 -5.62 1.76 3.06
N GLY A 48 -4.71 2.02 4.01
CA GLY A 48 -4.19 3.35 4.26
C GLY A 48 -2.94 3.37 5.12
N VAL A 49 -2.31 4.54 5.18
CA VAL A 49 -1.23 4.84 6.11
C VAL A 49 -1.60 6.12 6.84
N GLU A 50 -1.71 6.02 8.15
CA GLU A 50 -1.98 7.14 9.04
C GLU A 50 -0.65 7.65 9.62
N ILE A 51 -0.45 8.97 9.60
CA ILE A 51 0.72 9.63 10.20
C ILE A 51 0.22 10.59 11.27
N LEU A 52 0.55 10.30 12.52
CA LEU A 52 0.20 11.14 13.66
C LEU A 52 1.43 11.92 14.13
N LYS A 53 1.25 13.23 14.26
CA LYS A 53 2.25 14.17 14.79
C LYS A 53 1.60 14.95 15.94
N GLY A 54 2.42 15.62 16.75
CA GLY A 54 1.89 16.48 17.80
C GLY A 54 1.29 15.73 18.99
N SER A 55 0.36 16.37 19.71
CA SER A 55 -0.21 15.83 20.95
C SER A 55 -1.17 14.65 20.73
N GLY A 56 -1.61 14.39 19.49
CA GLY A 56 -2.41 13.20 19.15
C GLY A 56 -1.69 11.87 19.40
N GLN A 57 -0.36 11.87 19.54
CA GLN A 57 0.41 10.65 19.75
C GLN A 57 0.35 10.10 21.20
N ILE A 58 -0.27 10.80 22.16
CA ILE A 58 -0.35 10.38 23.58
C ILE A 58 -1.03 9.01 23.75
N LEU A 59 -1.94 8.66 22.85
CA LEU A 59 -2.60 7.35 22.83
C LEU A 59 -1.64 6.20 22.47
N TYR A 60 -0.47 6.53 21.94
CA TYR A 60 0.50 5.58 21.41
C TYR A 60 1.85 5.71 22.13
N GLY A 61 2.64 4.64 22.08
CA GLY A 61 3.96 4.58 22.71
C GLY A 61 4.63 3.22 22.47
N PRO A 62 5.91 3.06 22.80
CA PRO A 62 6.67 3.93 23.71
C PRO A 62 7.47 5.06 23.06
N GLN A 63 7.57 5.09 21.72
CA GLN A 63 8.30 6.12 20.99
C GLN A 63 7.37 7.31 20.72
N THR A 64 7.49 8.39 21.49
CA THR A 64 6.65 9.60 21.35
C THR A 64 7.43 10.87 21.00
N ILE A 65 8.65 10.70 20.48
CA ILE A 65 9.53 11.82 20.12
C ILE A 65 9.30 12.35 18.70
N GLY A 66 9.15 11.47 17.70
CA GLY A 66 9.00 11.88 16.30
C GLY A 66 7.56 11.91 15.81
N GLY A 67 6.81 10.85 16.09
CA GLY A 67 5.44 10.65 15.64
C GLY A 67 5.13 9.15 15.46
N VAL A 68 3.92 8.88 14.97
CA VAL A 68 3.40 7.53 14.75
C VAL A 68 3.11 7.34 13.27
N VAL A 69 3.50 6.20 12.72
CA VAL A 69 3.09 5.72 11.40
C VAL A 69 2.29 4.45 11.60
N ASN A 70 1.00 4.47 11.31
CA ASN A 70 0.10 3.33 11.49
C ASN A 70 -0.40 2.85 10.13
N TYR A 71 0.00 1.64 9.75
CA TYR A 71 -0.49 0.95 8.56
C TYR A 71 -1.87 0.37 8.90
N ILE A 72 -2.88 0.72 8.08
CA ILE A 72 -4.26 0.33 8.31
C ILE A 72 -4.63 -0.75 7.29
N THR A 73 -5.02 -1.92 7.79
CA THR A 73 -5.53 -2.98 6.92
C THR A 73 -6.98 -2.69 6.48
N PRO A 74 -7.42 -3.22 5.33
CA PRO A 74 -8.82 -3.11 4.92
C PRO A 74 -9.75 -3.71 5.97
N ASN A 75 -10.87 -3.03 6.25
CA ASN A 75 -11.94 -3.62 7.04
C ASN A 75 -12.51 -4.84 6.29
N PRO A 76 -12.98 -5.88 7.00
CA PRO A 76 -13.77 -6.93 6.38
C PRO A 76 -14.96 -6.30 5.61
N PRO A 77 -15.22 -6.73 4.37
CA PRO A 77 -16.34 -6.22 3.58
C PRO A 77 -17.66 -6.64 4.23
N ALA A 78 -18.70 -5.82 4.07
CA ALA A 78 -20.01 -6.09 4.64
C ALA A 78 -20.67 -7.34 4.01
N ASP A 79 -20.37 -7.58 2.73
CA ASP A 79 -20.78 -8.74 1.95
C ASP A 79 -19.52 -9.47 1.45
N GLN A 80 -19.67 -10.70 0.97
CA GLN A 80 -18.58 -11.49 0.41
C GLN A 80 -17.90 -10.75 -0.76
N ASP A 81 -16.59 -10.50 -0.67
CA ASP A 81 -15.81 -9.81 -1.70
C ASP A 81 -14.42 -10.45 -1.85
N GLY A 82 -13.85 -10.39 -3.05
CA GLY A 82 -12.52 -10.90 -3.33
C GLY A 82 -11.84 -10.17 -4.49
N SER A 83 -10.52 -10.02 -4.40
CA SER A 83 -9.73 -9.38 -5.47
C SER A 83 -8.42 -10.11 -5.71
N VAL A 84 -7.98 -10.13 -6.96
CA VAL A 84 -6.66 -10.63 -7.35
C VAL A 84 -5.89 -9.50 -8.02
N ARG A 85 -4.68 -9.20 -7.54
CA ARG A 85 -3.77 -8.21 -8.12
C ARG A 85 -2.45 -8.87 -8.47
N ILE A 86 -2.05 -8.74 -9.73
CA ILE A 86 -0.75 -9.22 -10.22
C ILE A 86 0.05 -8.02 -10.73
N GLN A 87 1.31 -7.91 -10.33
CA GLN A 87 2.21 -6.84 -10.74
C GLN A 87 3.53 -7.43 -11.23
N GLY A 88 4.07 -6.88 -12.32
CA GLY A 88 5.39 -7.21 -12.84
C GLY A 88 6.25 -5.95 -12.98
N GLY A 89 7.57 -6.08 -12.83
CA GLY A 89 8.48 -4.94 -12.89
C GLY A 89 9.91 -5.31 -13.29
N GLN A 90 10.74 -4.29 -13.45
CA GLN A 90 12.16 -4.47 -13.79
C GLN A 90 12.92 -5.27 -12.72
N GLY A 91 14.04 -5.88 -13.13
CA GLY A 91 14.86 -6.70 -12.24
C GLY A 91 14.23 -8.04 -11.87
N GLY A 92 13.23 -8.50 -12.63
CA GLY A 92 12.49 -9.74 -12.34
C GLY A 92 11.50 -9.59 -11.19
N PHE A 93 11.02 -8.37 -10.92
CA PHE A 93 9.99 -8.14 -9.91
C PHE A 93 8.66 -8.74 -10.37
N PHE A 94 8.05 -9.54 -9.49
CA PHE A 94 6.72 -10.10 -9.65
C PHE A 94 6.03 -10.11 -8.29
N SER A 95 4.78 -9.65 -8.23
CA SER A 95 3.94 -9.66 -7.04
C SER A 95 2.56 -10.19 -7.42
N GLY A 96 2.02 -11.10 -6.60
CA GLY A 96 0.66 -11.59 -6.70
C GLY A 96 -0.01 -11.45 -5.35
N LEU A 97 -1.19 -10.83 -5.31
CA LEU A 97 -1.99 -10.63 -4.12
C LEU A 97 -3.40 -11.16 -4.38
N ILE A 98 -3.92 -11.94 -3.46
CA ILE A 98 -5.29 -12.44 -3.47
C ILE A 98 -5.91 -12.00 -2.15
N ASN A 99 -7.03 -11.29 -2.21
CA ASN A 99 -7.83 -10.88 -1.07
C ASN A 99 -9.18 -11.59 -1.16
N TYR A 100 -9.70 -11.97 0.00
CA TYR A 100 -11.06 -12.48 0.17
C TYR A 100 -11.54 -12.03 1.56
N GLY A 101 -12.76 -11.51 1.65
CA GLY A 101 -13.36 -11.05 2.89
C GLY A 101 -14.85 -11.35 2.92
N ASP A 102 -15.39 -11.54 4.12
CA ASP A 102 -16.80 -11.82 4.38
C ASP A 102 -17.13 -11.42 5.82
N THR A 103 -18.40 -11.15 6.13
CA THR A 103 -18.88 -10.80 7.47
C THR A 103 -19.96 -11.76 7.95
N PHE A 104 -19.68 -12.52 9.01
CA PHE A 104 -20.63 -13.49 9.61
C PHE A 104 -21.19 -12.99 10.96
N GLY A 105 -22.44 -12.52 10.94
CA GLY A 105 -23.22 -12.15 12.14
C GLY A 105 -23.17 -10.66 12.51
N ASN A 106 -24.26 -10.16 13.12
CA ASN A 106 -24.42 -8.76 13.53
C ASN A 106 -24.52 -8.63 15.06
N THR A 107 -23.40 -8.52 15.76
CA THR A 107 -23.41 -8.16 17.19
C THR A 107 -22.55 -6.93 17.46
N GLY A 108 -23.22 -5.80 17.71
CA GLY A 108 -22.63 -4.57 18.23
C GLY A 108 -23.22 -4.23 19.61
N CYS A 109 -22.38 -3.83 20.55
CA CYS A 109 -22.82 -3.23 21.82
C CYS A 109 -22.89 -1.70 21.71
N SER A 110 -23.77 -1.11 22.53
CA SER A 110 -24.10 0.30 22.76
C SER A 110 -23.23 1.39 22.07
N PRO A 111 -23.84 2.40 21.42
CA PRO A 111 -23.14 3.46 20.70
C PRO A 111 -22.33 4.45 21.56
N HIS A 112 -22.40 4.37 22.90
CA HIS A 112 -21.79 5.36 23.81
C HIS A 112 -20.60 4.84 24.64
N VAL A 113 -20.43 3.51 24.73
CA VAL A 113 -19.33 2.90 25.50
C VAL A 113 -18.79 1.73 24.70
N LYS A 114 -17.52 1.83 24.31
CA LYS A 114 -16.84 0.81 23.51
C LYS A 114 -15.59 0.33 24.23
N LEU A 115 -15.51 -0.97 24.46
CA LEU A 115 -14.33 -1.64 24.99
C LEU A 115 -13.66 -2.40 23.86
N ARG A 116 -12.44 -2.00 23.48
CA ARG A 116 -11.60 -2.70 22.51
C ARG A 116 -10.40 -3.29 23.25
N THR A 117 -10.20 -4.59 23.15
CA THR A 117 -8.98 -5.24 23.69
C THR A 117 -8.13 -5.72 22.52
N LEU A 118 -6.92 -5.17 22.41
CA LEU A 118 -5.93 -5.61 21.45
C LEU A 118 -4.98 -6.59 22.14
N ALA A 119 -4.88 -7.82 21.65
CA ALA A 119 -3.88 -8.79 22.11
C ALA A 119 -3.06 -9.25 20.91
N TYR A 120 -1.74 -9.30 21.07
CA TYR A 120 -0.84 -9.61 19.96
C TYR A 120 0.42 -10.32 20.44
N GLY A 121 1.06 -11.04 19.53
CA GLY A 121 2.38 -11.58 19.73
C GLY A 121 3.05 -11.90 18.40
N TYR A 122 4.36 -11.72 18.33
CA TYR A 122 5.15 -11.99 17.14
C TYR A 122 6.56 -12.46 17.49
N SER A 123 7.15 -13.21 16.56
CA SER A 123 8.55 -13.61 16.61
C SER A 123 9.25 -13.14 15.35
N THR A 124 10.37 -12.44 15.51
CA THR A 124 11.20 -12.01 14.38
C THR A 124 12.58 -12.64 14.47
N SER A 125 12.98 -13.37 13.44
CA SER A 125 14.31 -13.96 13.35
C SER A 125 15.13 -13.27 12.27
N ARG A 126 16.38 -12.96 12.58
CA ARG A 126 17.33 -12.31 11.67
C ARG A 126 18.70 -12.97 11.76
N ASP A 127 19.02 -13.73 10.74
CA ASP A 127 20.34 -14.35 10.59
C ASP A 127 21.20 -13.55 9.62
N TRP A 128 22.34 -13.07 10.11
CA TRP A 128 23.27 -12.29 9.33
C TRP A 128 24.60 -13.05 9.16
N ASN A 129 24.91 -13.42 7.93
CA ASN A 129 26.15 -14.08 7.54
C ASN A 129 27.00 -13.09 6.72
N ARG A 130 28.17 -12.70 7.24
CA ARG A 130 29.09 -11.82 6.50
C ARG A 130 30.52 -12.36 6.55
N GLN A 131 31.11 -12.55 5.36
CA GLN A 131 32.54 -12.83 5.25
C GLN A 131 33.35 -11.69 5.85
N ASP A 132 34.32 -12.02 6.70
CA ASP A 132 35.19 -11.01 7.28
C ASP A 132 36.10 -10.39 6.22
N PHE A 133 36.52 -9.15 6.44
CA PHE A 133 37.47 -8.46 5.56
C PHE A 133 38.52 -7.72 6.39
N SER A 134 39.59 -7.30 5.74
CA SER A 134 40.63 -6.46 6.32
C SER A 134 40.89 -5.25 5.44
N ILE A 135 41.06 -4.09 6.07
CA ILE A 135 41.55 -2.86 5.44
C ILE A 135 42.74 -2.39 6.28
N ASN A 136 43.82 -1.96 5.64
CA ASN A 136 44.96 -1.37 6.32
C ASN A 136 45.65 -0.36 5.40
N SER A 137 46.28 0.66 6.00
CA SER A 137 46.94 1.75 5.27
C SER A 137 48.07 1.28 4.36
N THR A 138 48.67 0.11 4.65
CA THR A 138 49.77 -0.46 3.87
C THR A 138 49.31 -1.37 2.73
N ASN A 139 48.00 -1.57 2.56
CA ASN A 139 47.40 -2.51 1.61
C ASN A 139 48.05 -3.90 1.59
N LYS A 140 48.45 -4.40 2.76
CA LYS A 140 49.02 -5.74 2.90
C LYS A 140 47.90 -6.75 3.15
N ALA A 141 47.85 -7.80 2.33
CA ALA A 141 46.91 -8.89 2.54
C ALA A 141 47.14 -9.59 3.90
N PRO A 142 46.08 -9.90 4.66
CA PRO A 142 46.20 -10.65 5.92
C PRO A 142 46.55 -12.12 5.68
N ALA A 143 47.04 -12.81 6.72
CA ALA A 143 47.44 -14.22 6.63
C ALA A 143 46.30 -15.17 6.21
N ASN A 144 45.06 -14.86 6.58
CA ASN A 144 43.87 -15.62 6.19
C ASN A 144 43.14 -15.00 4.99
N TRP A 145 43.83 -14.37 4.05
CA TRP A 145 43.24 -13.84 2.82
C TRP A 145 42.76 -14.97 1.89
N THR A 146 41.61 -14.80 1.24
CA THR A 146 41.05 -15.79 0.30
C THR A 146 41.61 -15.69 -1.12
N GLY A 147 42.47 -14.70 -1.40
CA GLY A 147 42.87 -14.36 -2.76
C GLY A 147 41.95 -13.32 -3.44
N VAL A 148 40.85 -12.92 -2.78
CA VAL A 148 39.91 -11.92 -3.32
C VAL A 148 40.19 -10.55 -2.71
N THR A 149 40.42 -9.56 -3.57
CA THR A 149 40.66 -8.16 -3.19
C THR A 149 39.72 -7.25 -3.97
N TRP A 150 39.12 -6.28 -3.28
CA TRP A 150 38.30 -5.24 -3.88
C TRP A 150 38.99 -3.88 -3.70
N GLY A 151 38.80 -2.97 -4.65
CA GLY A 151 39.41 -1.63 -4.60
C GLY A 151 40.80 -1.55 -5.20
N ASN A 152 41.53 -0.48 -4.87
CA ASN A 152 42.81 -0.14 -5.50
C ASN A 152 43.96 -0.27 -4.49
N THR A 153 44.83 -1.26 -4.70
CA THR A 153 45.99 -1.53 -3.84
C THR A 153 47.10 -0.48 -3.97
N SER A 154 47.05 0.39 -4.97
CA SER A 154 48.00 1.48 -5.15
C SER A 154 47.67 2.72 -4.33
N VAL A 155 46.44 2.83 -3.80
CA VAL A 155 46.02 3.93 -2.93
C VAL A 155 46.08 3.44 -1.49
N PRO A 156 46.91 4.01 -0.59
CA PRO A 156 46.98 3.59 0.82
C PRO A 156 45.59 3.48 1.47
N GLY A 157 45.25 2.30 2.02
CA GLY A 157 43.93 2.02 2.60
C GLY A 157 42.80 1.83 1.58
N GLY A 158 43.09 1.92 0.29
CA GLY A 158 42.14 1.82 -0.82
C GLY A 158 41.79 0.39 -1.24
N ALA A 159 42.34 -0.63 -0.59
CA ALA A 159 42.04 -2.04 -0.86
C ALA A 159 41.39 -2.75 0.33
N ILE A 160 40.41 -3.60 0.00
CA ILE A 160 39.67 -4.47 0.92
C ILE A 160 40.08 -5.91 0.62
N PHE A 161 40.66 -6.60 1.60
CA PHE A 161 41.07 -8.01 1.48
C PHE A 161 40.04 -8.92 2.13
N MET A 162 39.42 -9.80 1.34
CA MET A 162 38.43 -10.74 1.85
C MET A 162 39.11 -11.88 2.62
N ARG A 163 38.64 -12.15 3.84
CA ARG A 163 39.25 -13.13 4.74
C ARG A 163 38.54 -14.47 4.67
N ASN A 164 39.26 -15.55 4.90
CA ASN A 164 38.73 -16.90 4.95
C ASN A 164 38.14 -17.20 6.33
N SER A 165 37.19 -16.37 6.74
CA SER A 165 36.43 -16.48 7.97
C SER A 165 35.10 -15.75 7.80
N THR A 166 34.14 -16.03 8.65
CA THR A 166 32.81 -15.43 8.54
C THR A 166 32.22 -15.19 9.92
N GLY A 167 31.76 -13.97 10.15
CA GLY A 167 30.97 -13.62 11.30
C GLY A 167 29.50 -13.90 11.02
N ASN A 168 28.89 -14.76 11.84
CA ASN A 168 27.45 -14.95 11.89
C ASN A 168 26.88 -14.21 13.10
N ARG A 169 25.81 -13.44 12.90
CA ARG A 169 25.03 -12.83 13.98
C ARG A 169 23.58 -13.23 13.79
N ASN A 170 23.14 -14.16 14.61
CA ASN A 170 21.78 -14.68 14.60
C ASN A 170 21.02 -14.01 15.72
N ARG A 171 19.84 -13.50 15.44
CA ARG A 171 19.01 -12.79 16.41
C ARG A 171 17.58 -13.31 16.32
N GLN A 172 16.95 -13.50 17.47
CA GLN A 172 15.54 -13.80 17.58
C GLN A 172 14.90 -12.84 18.57
N PHE A 173 13.75 -12.30 18.22
CA PHE A 173 12.97 -11.41 19.06
C PHE A 173 11.60 -12.04 19.27
N LEU A 174 11.12 -12.05 20.51
CA LEU A 174 9.78 -12.47 20.88
C LEU A 174 9.11 -11.30 21.56
N VAL A 175 7.92 -10.92 21.10
CA VAL A 175 7.14 -9.83 21.69
C VAL A 175 5.71 -10.31 21.88
N GLY A 176 5.12 -9.97 23.02
CA GLY A 176 3.71 -10.21 23.31
C GLY A 176 3.14 -9.07 24.13
N GLY A 177 1.88 -8.70 23.85
CA GLY A 177 1.23 -7.61 24.55
C GLY A 177 -0.29 -7.73 24.57
N ILE A 178 -0.90 -7.05 25.54
CA ILE A 178 -2.34 -6.89 25.66
C ILE A 178 -2.67 -5.46 26.08
N GLU A 179 -3.64 -4.85 25.40
CA GLU A 179 -4.09 -3.48 25.59
C GLU A 179 -5.63 -3.40 25.55
N PRO A 180 -6.31 -3.48 26.70
CA PRO A 180 -7.68 -2.98 26.83
C PRO A 180 -7.73 -1.45 26.71
N ARG A 181 -8.65 -0.96 25.88
CA ARG A 181 -8.99 0.44 25.66
C ARG A 181 -10.50 0.63 25.79
N LEU A 182 -10.90 1.58 26.63
CA LEU A 182 -12.27 2.01 26.83
C LEU A 182 -12.45 3.39 26.19
N GLU A 183 -13.46 3.51 25.32
CA GLU A 183 -13.90 4.75 24.66
C GLU A 183 -15.30 5.07 25.22
N VAL A 184 -15.50 6.29 25.76
CA VAL A 184 -16.73 6.71 26.46
C VAL A 184 -17.15 8.11 26.01
N ASP A 185 -18.31 8.18 25.36
CA ASP A 185 -18.99 9.43 25.09
C ASP A 185 -19.84 9.82 26.29
N HIS A 186 -19.60 11.01 26.85
CA HIS A 186 -20.34 11.48 28.02
C HIS A 186 -20.48 13.00 28.05
N LYS A 187 -21.45 13.48 28.86
CA LYS A 187 -21.62 14.91 29.15
C LYS A 187 -21.02 15.25 30.51
N LEU A 188 -20.06 16.17 30.53
CA LEU A 188 -19.45 16.70 31.75
C LEU A 188 -19.57 18.23 31.74
N PHE A 189 -20.20 18.80 32.77
CA PHE A 189 -20.48 20.24 32.88
C PHE A 189 -21.21 20.84 31.65
N SER A 190 -22.12 20.09 31.05
CA SER A 190 -22.86 20.43 29.81
C SER A 190 -22.05 20.43 28.51
N PHE A 191 -20.76 20.09 28.57
CA PHE A 191 -19.94 19.86 27.38
C PHE A 191 -19.99 18.39 26.98
N ASP A 192 -19.97 18.12 25.68
CA ASP A 192 -19.78 16.78 25.15
C ASP A 192 -18.30 16.41 25.28
N ASN A 193 -18.02 15.19 25.73
CA ASN A 193 -16.67 14.70 25.98
C ASN A 193 -16.50 13.30 25.40
N ASP A 194 -15.45 13.11 24.62
CA ASP A 194 -14.93 11.82 24.20
C ASP A 194 -13.74 11.45 25.09
N LEU A 195 -13.91 10.43 25.92
CA LEU A 195 -12.92 9.95 26.86
C LEU A 195 -12.36 8.59 26.42
N ILE A 196 -11.06 8.56 26.18
CA ILE A 196 -10.30 7.34 25.89
C ILE A 196 -9.42 7.01 27.09
N ILE A 197 -9.52 5.79 27.60
CA ILE A 197 -8.66 5.26 28.66
C ILE A 197 -8.08 3.93 28.18
N GLY A 198 -6.78 3.71 28.35
CA GLY A 198 -6.17 2.43 28.04
C GLY A 198 -5.05 2.04 28.98
N VAL A 199 -4.85 0.73 29.10
CA VAL A 199 -3.76 0.13 29.86
C VAL A 199 -3.13 -0.93 28.99
N ARG A 200 -1.80 -0.99 28.94
CA ARG A 200 -1.05 -1.99 28.18
C ARG A 200 -0.01 -2.67 29.05
N TYR A 201 0.04 -3.99 28.94
CA TYR A 201 1.18 -4.79 29.38
C TYR A 201 1.89 -5.36 28.14
N LEU A 202 3.21 -5.23 28.08
CA LEU A 202 4.04 -5.77 27.00
C LEU A 202 5.25 -6.48 27.59
N GLN A 203 5.57 -7.65 27.05
CA GLN A 203 6.81 -8.35 27.32
C GLN A 203 7.57 -8.59 26.02
N GLU A 204 8.87 -8.34 26.06
CA GLU A 204 9.78 -8.55 24.94
C GLU A 204 11.03 -9.32 25.38
N MET A 205 11.58 -10.12 24.47
CA MET A 205 12.81 -10.87 24.67
C MET A 205 13.62 -10.88 23.39
N ALA A 206 14.91 -10.54 23.48
CA ALA A 206 15.86 -10.68 22.40
C ALA A 206 16.92 -11.74 22.75
N LEU A 207 17.15 -12.67 21.83
CA LEU A 207 18.20 -13.68 21.88
C LEU A 207 19.19 -13.36 20.76
N GLU A 208 20.45 -13.13 21.09
CA GLU A 208 21.49 -12.79 20.11
C GLU A 208 22.70 -13.71 20.25
N GLN A 209 23.05 -14.39 19.16
CA GLN A 209 24.18 -15.29 19.10
C GLN A 209 25.19 -14.84 18.06
N ARG A 210 26.47 -14.84 18.42
CA ARG A 210 27.58 -14.63 17.51
C ARG A 210 28.33 -15.93 17.29
N ILE A 211 28.35 -16.39 16.03
CA ILE A 211 29.04 -17.63 15.64
C ILE A 211 30.15 -17.29 14.65
N ASN A 212 31.39 -17.58 15.02
CA ASN A 212 32.55 -17.35 14.16
C ASN A 212 32.86 -18.61 13.33
N GLY A 213 32.60 -18.50 12.04
CA GLY A 213 32.93 -19.50 11.03
C GLY A 213 34.41 -19.47 10.63
N THR A 214 35.00 -20.65 10.43
CA THR A 214 36.43 -20.84 10.10
C THR A 214 36.73 -20.74 8.60
N LYS A 215 35.72 -20.54 7.76
CA LYS A 215 35.83 -20.39 6.30
C LYS A 215 34.95 -19.24 5.82
N ALA A 216 35.19 -18.78 4.60
CA ALA A 216 34.29 -17.84 3.94
C ALA A 216 32.91 -18.47 3.66
N GLY A 217 31.83 -17.76 4.00
CA GLY A 217 30.44 -18.11 3.67
C GLY A 217 29.80 -19.20 4.53
N VAL A 218 30.51 -19.78 5.52
CA VAL A 218 29.90 -20.81 6.38
C VAL A 218 28.95 -20.18 7.41
N LYS A 219 27.79 -20.83 7.61
CA LYS A 219 26.77 -20.43 8.58
C LYS A 219 26.96 -21.02 9.98
N SER A 220 27.91 -21.95 10.12
CA SER A 220 28.25 -22.63 11.36
C SER A 220 29.68 -22.33 11.77
N GLY A 221 29.99 -22.59 13.05
CA GLY A 221 31.30 -22.31 13.63
C GLY A 221 31.27 -22.33 15.14
N ASN A 222 32.22 -21.63 15.76
CA ASN A 222 32.30 -21.54 17.21
C ASN A 222 31.34 -20.44 17.71
N LEU A 223 30.45 -20.79 18.65
CA LEU A 223 29.67 -19.80 19.40
C LEU A 223 30.64 -19.01 20.30
N VAL A 224 30.70 -17.69 20.11
CA VAL A 224 31.65 -16.79 20.79
C VAL A 224 30.97 -15.69 21.61
N GLU A 225 29.67 -15.48 21.41
CA GLU A 225 28.82 -14.61 22.24
C GLU A 225 27.41 -15.21 22.18
N ASP A 226 26.74 -15.29 23.31
CA ASP A 226 25.34 -15.71 23.44
C ASP A 226 24.69 -14.78 24.46
N GLU A 227 23.67 -14.04 24.08
CA GLU A 227 23.15 -12.93 24.85
C GLU A 227 21.62 -12.97 24.89
N GLN A 228 21.08 -12.73 26.08
CA GLN A 228 19.65 -12.60 26.29
C GLN A 228 19.33 -11.21 26.84
N ARG A 229 18.32 -10.55 26.27
CA ARG A 229 17.77 -9.28 26.77
C ARG A 229 16.28 -9.47 27.03
N ASN A 230 15.83 -9.17 28.24
CA ASN A 230 14.43 -9.30 28.63
C ASN A 230 13.87 -7.91 28.96
N GLY A 231 12.66 -7.62 28.52
CA GLY A 231 11.98 -6.35 28.77
C GLY A 231 10.52 -6.57 29.18
N LYS A 232 10.06 -5.83 30.19
CA LYS A 232 8.67 -5.80 30.64
C LYS A 232 8.23 -4.36 30.75
N ALA A 233 7.17 -4.01 30.04
CA ALA A 233 6.61 -2.69 30.04
C ALA A 233 5.17 -2.68 30.55
N PHE A 234 4.85 -1.67 31.34
CA PHE A 234 3.50 -1.32 31.72
C PHE A 234 3.24 0.13 31.33
N SER A 235 2.17 0.38 30.59
CA SER A 235 1.75 1.74 30.23
C SER A 235 0.28 1.95 30.52
N ALA A 236 -0.07 3.15 30.98
CA ALA A 236 -1.45 3.58 31.12
C ALA A 236 -1.60 4.95 30.49
N TYR A 237 -2.72 5.21 29.84
CA TYR A 237 -2.99 6.49 29.22
C TYR A 237 -4.46 6.85 29.34
N LEU A 238 -4.72 8.16 29.37
CA LEU A 238 -6.04 8.72 29.23
C LEU A 238 -5.96 9.95 28.33
N GLN A 239 -6.98 10.17 27.53
CA GLN A 239 -7.16 11.39 26.75
C GLN A 239 -8.65 11.74 26.75
N ASN A 240 -8.94 13.01 26.98
CA ASN A 240 -10.29 13.54 26.90
C ASN A 240 -10.33 14.68 25.90
N GLU A 241 -11.18 14.58 24.90
CA GLU A 241 -11.55 15.70 24.03
C GLU A 241 -12.86 16.29 24.51
N THR A 242 -12.85 17.57 24.88
CA THR A 242 -14.02 18.32 25.31
C THR A 242 -14.46 19.27 24.20
N GLU A 243 -15.70 19.13 23.75
CA GLU A 243 -16.35 20.06 22.84
C GLU A 243 -16.92 21.24 23.63
N ILE A 244 -16.16 22.34 23.70
CA ILE A 244 -16.57 23.55 24.44
C ILE A 244 -17.68 24.29 23.69
N SER A 245 -17.66 24.22 22.36
CA SER A 245 -18.69 24.74 21.46
C SER A 245 -18.54 24.09 20.09
N ASP A 246 -19.52 24.27 19.20
CA ASP A 246 -19.45 23.81 17.80
C ASP A 246 -18.22 24.30 17.01
N LYS A 247 -17.52 25.31 17.54
CA LYS A 247 -16.32 25.91 16.92
C LYS A 247 -15.03 25.61 17.66
N PHE A 248 -15.06 25.07 18.87
CA PHE A 248 -13.85 24.93 19.67
C PHE A 248 -13.86 23.64 20.46
N SER A 249 -12.90 22.76 20.15
CA SER A 249 -12.61 21.55 20.91
C SER A 249 -11.23 21.65 21.56
N PHE A 250 -11.09 21.04 22.73
CA PHE A 250 -9.85 21.00 23.48
C PHE A 250 -9.56 19.56 23.90
N SER A 251 -8.33 19.10 23.68
CA SER A 251 -7.88 17.78 24.09
C SER A 251 -6.83 17.87 25.19
N ALA A 252 -6.98 17.04 26.21
CA ALA A 252 -6.00 16.87 27.27
C ALA A 252 -5.72 15.38 27.45
N GLY A 253 -4.44 15.02 27.46
CA GLY A 253 -4.01 13.64 27.62
C GLY A 253 -2.84 13.50 28.57
N LEU A 254 -2.77 12.33 29.20
CA LEU A 254 -1.68 11.93 30.06
C LEU A 254 -1.35 10.47 29.78
N ARG A 255 -0.07 10.19 29.53
CA ARG A 255 0.45 8.83 29.40
C ARG A 255 1.52 8.59 30.46
N MET A 256 1.53 7.38 30.99
CA MET A 256 2.53 6.87 31.90
C MET A 256 3.22 5.67 31.24
N GLU A 257 4.53 5.65 31.28
CA GLU A 257 5.37 4.56 30.77
C GLU A 257 6.26 4.05 31.89
N ASN A 258 6.28 2.73 32.09
CA ASN A 258 7.23 2.05 32.95
C ASN A 258 7.86 0.90 32.16
N PHE A 259 9.18 0.85 32.08
CA PHE A 259 9.93 -0.18 31.38
C PHE A 259 11.05 -0.72 32.26
N ASN A 260 10.95 -2.00 32.61
CA ASN A 260 11.98 -2.75 33.31
C ASN A 260 12.71 -3.64 32.30
N TYR A 261 14.03 -3.55 32.26
CA TYR A 261 14.82 -4.33 31.32
C TYR A 261 16.09 -4.91 31.95
N GLU A 262 16.50 -6.03 31.38
CA GLU A 262 17.59 -6.88 31.85
C GLU A 262 18.42 -7.38 30.66
N ARG A 263 19.73 -7.51 30.86
CA ARG A 263 20.66 -8.08 29.89
C ARG A 263 21.57 -9.09 30.57
N ASP A 264 21.62 -10.31 30.02
CA ASP A 264 22.54 -11.37 30.41
C ASP A 264 23.45 -11.73 29.23
N ILE A 265 24.77 -11.64 29.44
CA ILE A 265 25.78 -11.95 28.43
C ILE A 265 26.50 -13.24 28.80
N PHE A 266 26.37 -14.25 27.95
CA PHE A 266 27.07 -15.52 28.03
C PHE A 266 28.24 -15.60 27.02
N ARG A 267 29.23 -16.42 27.39
CA ARG A 267 30.30 -16.93 26.50
C ARG A 267 31.27 -15.91 25.88
N ARG A 268 31.41 -14.70 26.46
CA ARG A 268 32.29 -13.64 25.93
C ARG A 268 33.66 -13.64 26.63
N ASN A 269 34.72 -13.43 25.85
CA ASN A 269 36.09 -13.27 26.39
C ASN A 269 36.31 -11.83 26.87
N PHE A 270 36.44 -11.64 28.19
CA PHE A 270 36.75 -10.33 28.78
C PHE A 270 38.26 -10.14 28.87
N SER A 271 38.74 -9.02 28.31
CA SER A 271 40.17 -8.66 28.35
C SER A 271 40.65 -8.59 29.80
N GLY A 272 41.58 -9.46 30.17
CA GLY A 272 42.21 -9.48 31.50
C GLY A 272 41.86 -10.67 32.40
N LEU A 273 40.78 -11.41 32.12
CA LEU A 273 40.32 -12.51 32.99
C LEU A 273 40.53 -13.91 32.39
N GLY A 274 40.65 -14.04 31.07
CA GLY A 274 40.91 -15.33 30.39
C GLY A 274 39.76 -16.35 30.49
N LEU A 275 38.63 -15.98 31.09
CA LEU A 275 37.44 -16.80 31.22
C LEU A 275 36.54 -16.60 30.00
N ARG A 276 36.19 -17.70 29.32
CA ARG A 276 35.30 -17.70 28.15
C ARG A 276 33.84 -17.82 28.53
N ASP A 277 33.51 -18.47 29.64
CA ASP A 277 32.13 -18.69 30.09
C ASP A 277 31.87 -17.86 31.35
N THR A 278 31.16 -16.76 31.17
CA THR A 278 30.68 -15.85 32.23
C THR A 278 29.20 -15.59 32.00
N SER A 279 28.47 -15.24 33.05
CA SER A 279 27.13 -14.65 32.98
C SER A 279 27.23 -13.29 33.67
N LEU A 280 26.83 -12.25 32.96
CA LEU A 280 26.85 -10.87 33.45
C LEU A 280 25.44 -10.32 33.33
N LEU A 281 24.75 -10.28 34.47
CA LEU A 281 23.41 -9.77 34.59
C LEU A 281 23.44 -8.29 35.00
N ALA A 282 22.83 -7.44 34.20
CA ALA A 282 22.54 -6.06 34.57
C ALA A 282 21.06 -5.75 34.30
N GLN A 283 20.46 -4.93 35.17
CA GLN A 283 19.05 -4.55 35.12
C GLN A 283 18.91 -3.04 35.34
N ASN A 284 17.89 -2.43 34.76
CA ASN A 284 17.52 -1.04 35.00
C ASN A 284 16.01 -0.82 34.77
N GLU A 285 15.50 0.30 35.26
CA GLU A 285 14.09 0.70 35.16
C GLU A 285 14.00 2.15 34.67
N VAL A 286 13.06 2.41 33.76
CA VAL A 286 12.73 3.77 33.31
C VAL A 286 11.24 4.01 33.51
N PHE A 287 10.92 5.10 34.20
CA PHE A 287 9.56 5.59 34.39
C PHE A 287 9.41 7.00 33.82
N GLU A 288 8.31 7.26 33.13
CA GLU A 288 8.02 8.58 32.58
C GLU A 288 6.53 8.93 32.57
N ILE A 289 6.25 10.22 32.81
CA ILE A 289 4.92 10.81 32.66
C ILE A 289 4.95 11.79 31.49
N ILE A 290 4.03 11.58 30.55
CA ILE A 290 3.98 12.19 29.24
C ILE A 290 2.63 12.94 29.13
N PRO A 291 2.57 14.21 29.56
CA PRO A 291 1.39 15.04 29.36
C PRO A 291 1.34 15.58 27.93
N GLY A 292 0.14 15.90 27.46
CA GLY A 292 -0.02 16.77 26.32
C GLY A 292 -1.42 17.34 26.18
N LEU A 293 -1.48 18.48 25.52
CA LEU A 293 -2.67 19.28 25.31
C LEU A 293 -2.77 19.62 23.83
N GLY A 294 -3.99 19.74 23.33
CA GLY A 294 -4.29 20.15 21.97
C GLY A 294 -5.58 20.97 21.93
N PHE A 295 -5.78 21.69 20.84
CA PHE A 295 -7.03 22.37 20.57
C PHE A 295 -7.33 22.38 19.08
N ASN A 296 -8.61 22.45 18.75
CA ASN A 296 -9.10 22.75 17.42
C ASN A 296 -10.07 23.93 17.49
N TYR A 297 -9.87 24.93 16.63
CA TYR A 297 -10.74 26.08 16.48
C TYR A 297 -11.22 26.17 15.02
N LYS A 298 -12.53 26.07 14.83
CA LYS A 298 -13.23 26.10 13.53
C LYS A 298 -14.00 27.42 13.39
N PRO A 299 -13.33 28.56 13.06
CA PRO A 299 -14.00 29.85 12.91
C PRO A 299 -15.08 29.83 11.81
N SER A 300 -14.93 28.95 10.82
CA SER A 300 -15.89 28.65 9.76
C SER A 300 -15.86 27.15 9.43
N GLN A 301 -16.77 26.68 8.59
CA GLN A 301 -16.76 25.28 8.12
C GLN A 301 -15.58 24.96 7.18
N LEU A 302 -14.91 25.98 6.63
CA LEU A 302 -13.82 25.82 5.67
C LEU A 302 -12.44 25.87 6.30
N VAL A 303 -12.31 26.44 7.51
CA VAL A 303 -11.05 26.75 8.16
C VAL A 303 -10.99 26.09 9.52
N THR A 304 -9.92 25.33 9.77
CA THR A 304 -9.57 24.78 11.09
C THR A 304 -8.19 25.30 11.47
N ILE A 305 -8.08 25.92 12.64
CA ILE A 305 -6.82 26.25 13.30
C ILE A 305 -6.63 25.21 14.40
N PHE A 306 -5.46 24.57 14.44
CA PHE A 306 -5.15 23.54 15.42
C PHE A 306 -3.79 23.82 16.04
N GLY A 307 -3.56 23.30 17.22
CA GLY A 307 -2.26 23.39 17.86
C GLY A 307 -2.19 22.55 19.10
N GLY A 308 -0.98 22.35 19.61
CA GLY A 308 -0.78 21.52 20.77
C GLY A 308 0.63 21.57 21.33
N ALA A 309 0.77 21.06 22.54
CA ALA A 309 2.04 20.86 23.22
C ALA A 309 2.03 19.50 23.89
N HIS A 310 3.12 18.74 23.77
CA HIS A 310 3.26 17.47 24.48
C HIS A 310 4.72 17.20 24.82
N LYS A 311 4.93 16.37 25.85
CA LYS A 311 6.24 15.81 26.14
C LYS A 311 6.50 14.63 25.21
N GLY A 312 7.69 14.54 24.63
CA GLY A 312 8.18 13.35 23.93
C GLY A 312 9.07 12.50 24.84
N PHE A 313 9.00 11.19 24.67
CA PHE A 313 9.77 10.19 25.40
C PHE A 313 10.22 9.06 24.48
N ALA A 314 11.45 8.60 24.67
CA ALA A 314 11.92 7.32 24.13
C ALA A 314 12.85 6.64 25.15
N PRO A 315 12.62 5.35 25.49
CA PRO A 315 13.52 4.61 26.34
C PRO A 315 14.88 4.39 25.64
N PRO A 316 15.99 4.31 26.38
CA PRO A 316 17.28 3.92 25.80
C PRO A 316 17.23 2.46 25.35
N ARG A 317 17.99 2.11 24.30
CA ARG A 317 18.14 0.70 23.89
C ARG A 317 18.84 -0.08 25.01
N THR A 318 18.35 -1.28 25.33
CA THR A 318 18.95 -2.14 26.37
C THR A 318 20.42 -2.44 26.10
N LYS A 319 20.80 -2.55 24.82
CA LYS A 319 22.17 -2.79 24.37
C LYS A 319 23.10 -1.57 24.48
N ASP A 320 22.52 -0.37 24.47
CA ASP A 320 23.28 0.88 24.63
C ASP A 320 23.39 1.24 26.12
N ALA A 321 22.33 0.99 26.90
CA ALA A 321 22.27 1.25 28.34
C ALA A 321 23.08 0.23 29.18
N ILE A 322 23.46 -0.91 28.62
CA ILE A 322 24.32 -1.88 29.31
C ILE A 322 25.47 -2.19 28.36
N THR A 323 26.71 -1.86 28.73
CA THR A 323 27.89 -2.03 27.88
C THR A 323 28.14 -3.50 27.54
N VAL A 324 28.93 -3.73 26.50
CA VAL A 324 29.49 -5.07 26.20
C VAL A 324 30.37 -5.64 27.32
N THR A 325 30.76 -4.85 28.32
CA THR A 325 31.48 -5.27 29.54
C THR A 325 30.55 -5.60 30.71
N GLY A 326 29.23 -5.46 30.54
CA GLY A 326 28.22 -5.72 31.57
C GLY A 326 27.98 -4.55 32.52
N ASP A 327 28.58 -3.38 32.24
CA ASP A 327 28.38 -2.18 33.03
C ASP A 327 27.08 -1.50 32.59
N ALA A 328 26.15 -1.23 33.51
CA ALA A 328 25.01 -0.37 33.21
C ALA A 328 25.53 1.06 32.98
N LEU A 329 25.51 1.52 31.73
CA LEU A 329 25.59 2.93 31.42
C LEU A 329 24.21 3.50 31.75
N ASP A 330 24.14 4.40 32.73
CA ASP A 330 22.90 5.10 33.06
C ASP A 330 22.55 6.10 31.95
N LEU A 331 22.24 5.58 30.75
CA LEU A 331 21.81 6.36 29.61
C LEU A 331 20.42 6.87 29.92
N GLU A 332 20.34 8.17 30.15
CA GLU A 332 19.06 8.85 30.31
C GLU A 332 18.18 8.66 29.05
N ALA A 333 16.88 8.45 29.27
CA ALA A 333 15.88 8.42 28.21
C ALA A 333 15.90 9.69 27.35
N GLU A 334 15.51 9.58 26.08
CA GLU A 334 15.31 10.76 25.25
C GLU A 334 14.05 11.49 25.70
N ARG A 335 14.14 12.80 25.88
CA ARG A 335 13.03 13.64 26.36
C ARG A 335 12.97 14.95 25.59
N SER A 336 11.79 15.28 25.10
CA SER A 336 11.54 16.56 24.43
C SER A 336 10.26 17.24 24.88
N TRP A 337 10.19 18.55 24.66
CA TRP A 337 8.93 19.29 24.58
C TRP A 337 8.65 19.66 23.13
N ASN A 338 7.49 19.28 22.64
CA ASN A 338 7.09 19.46 21.26
C ASN A 338 5.87 20.38 21.19
N TYR A 339 5.94 21.41 20.36
CA TYR A 339 4.91 22.42 20.16
C TYR A 339 4.54 22.50 18.69
N GLU A 340 3.27 22.72 18.40
CA GLU A 340 2.80 22.98 17.05
C GLU A 340 1.61 23.93 17.02
N LEU A 341 1.53 24.67 15.92
CA LEU A 341 0.40 25.52 15.57
C LEU A 341 0.24 25.46 14.06
N GLY A 342 -0.97 25.12 13.62
CA GLY A 342 -1.29 24.91 12.23
C GLY A 342 -2.66 25.44 11.82
N LEU A 343 -2.82 25.51 10.52
CA LEU A 343 -4.03 25.93 9.81
C LEU A 343 -4.29 24.87 8.73
N ARG A 344 -5.52 24.41 8.64
CA ARG A 344 -6.04 23.59 7.55
C ARG A 344 -7.26 24.28 6.96
N SER A 345 -7.29 24.45 5.64
CA SER A 345 -8.41 25.11 4.98
C SER A 345 -8.71 24.57 3.59
N SER A 346 -9.98 24.27 3.33
CA SER A 346 -10.51 24.13 1.97
C SER A 346 -11.00 25.51 1.51
N VAL A 347 -10.06 26.37 1.12
CA VAL A 347 -10.31 27.79 0.81
C VAL A 347 -11.39 27.94 -0.26
N THR A 348 -11.36 27.05 -1.24
CA THR A 348 -12.38 26.89 -2.29
C THR A 348 -12.57 25.39 -2.58
N PRO A 349 -13.60 24.98 -3.34
CA PRO A 349 -13.75 23.58 -3.76
C PRO A 349 -12.56 23.04 -4.56
N TRP A 350 -11.72 23.92 -5.12
CA TRP A 350 -10.57 23.57 -5.94
C TRP A 350 -9.21 23.81 -5.25
N LEU A 351 -9.18 24.35 -4.03
CA LEU A 351 -7.93 24.65 -3.31
C LEU A 351 -8.01 24.21 -1.85
N PHE A 352 -7.11 23.29 -1.52
CA PHE A 352 -6.79 22.90 -0.16
C PHE A 352 -5.41 23.44 0.22
N VAL A 353 -5.32 23.98 1.44
CA VAL A 353 -4.07 24.47 2.04
C VAL A 353 -3.95 23.95 3.46
N GLU A 354 -2.79 23.42 3.80
CA GLU A 354 -2.36 23.14 5.16
C GLU A 354 -1.00 23.79 5.41
N ALA A 355 -0.84 24.41 6.58
CA ALA A 355 0.42 24.99 7.01
C ALA A 355 0.58 24.79 8.53
N THR A 356 1.73 24.27 8.95
CA THR A 356 2.02 23.97 10.37
C THR A 356 3.42 24.46 10.71
N GLY A 357 3.53 25.28 11.75
CA GLY A 357 4.81 25.58 12.40
C GLY A 357 5.04 24.63 13.58
N PHE A 358 6.28 24.19 13.77
CA PHE A 358 6.64 23.27 14.86
C PHE A 358 7.95 23.65 15.54
N LEU A 359 8.07 23.26 16.81
CA LEU A 359 9.28 23.34 17.62
C LEU A 359 9.39 22.08 18.48
N MET A 360 10.54 21.43 18.45
CA MET A 360 10.88 20.28 19.28
C MET A 360 12.17 20.60 20.03
N ASP A 361 12.09 20.64 21.35
CA ASP A 361 13.20 21.00 22.23
C ASP A 361 13.60 19.79 23.06
N PHE A 362 14.71 19.14 22.69
CA PHE A 362 15.21 17.96 23.36
C PHE A 362 16.14 18.37 24.50
N SER A 363 15.86 17.86 25.70
CA SER A 363 16.78 17.95 26.84
C SER A 363 17.93 16.94 26.70
N ASN A 364 17.62 15.76 26.17
CA ASN A 364 18.58 14.74 25.79
C ASN A 364 18.06 14.01 24.55
N GLN A 365 18.85 13.98 23.49
CA GLN A 365 18.66 13.13 22.32
C GLN A 365 19.81 12.11 22.27
N ILE A 366 19.57 10.92 21.78
CA ILE A 366 20.55 9.87 21.53
C ILE A 366 20.80 9.88 20.02
N ILE A 367 22.05 10.00 19.55
CA ILE A 367 22.38 9.93 18.11
C ILE A 367 23.29 8.73 17.89
N PRO A 368 22.83 7.68 17.19
CA PRO A 368 23.57 6.45 17.02
C PRO A 368 24.80 6.66 16.14
N VAL A 369 25.85 5.92 16.46
CA VAL A 369 27.00 5.70 15.59
C VAL A 369 26.74 4.43 14.80
N ALA A 370 26.94 4.47 13.47
CA ALA A 370 26.52 3.40 12.56
C ALA A 370 27.04 2.00 12.97
N GLU A 371 26.15 1.12 13.43
CA GLU A 371 26.48 -0.23 13.91
C GLU A 371 26.97 -1.22 12.81
N SER A 372 26.97 -0.81 11.53
CA SER A 372 27.41 -1.66 10.41
C SER A 372 28.93 -1.90 10.36
N ALA A 373 29.72 -1.21 11.19
CA ALA A 373 31.18 -1.27 11.15
C ALA A 373 31.79 -2.59 11.66
N GLY A 374 31.03 -3.46 12.34
CA GLY A 374 31.49 -4.82 12.63
C GLY A 374 32.86 -4.90 13.34
N GLY A 375 33.06 -4.11 14.39
CA GLY A 375 34.22 -4.21 15.28
C GLY A 375 34.67 -2.85 15.83
N ILE A 376 34.93 -2.82 17.14
CA ILE A 376 35.49 -1.72 17.94
C ILE A 376 34.53 -0.54 18.18
N GLY A 377 33.76 -0.65 19.27
CA GLY A 377 33.80 0.35 20.35
C GLY A 377 33.40 1.80 20.07
N PHE A 378 32.50 2.09 19.13
CA PHE A 378 31.78 3.36 19.18
C PHE A 378 30.45 3.10 19.87
N GLY A 379 30.39 3.40 21.16
CA GLY A 379 29.12 3.44 21.90
C GLY A 379 28.29 4.61 21.40
N VAL A 380 26.96 4.45 21.45
CA VAL A 380 26.07 5.59 21.30
C VAL A 380 26.32 6.53 22.49
N VAL A 381 26.60 7.79 22.23
CA VAL A 381 26.78 8.81 23.27
C VAL A 381 25.51 9.64 23.31
N ASN A 382 24.99 9.95 24.50
CA ASN A 382 23.95 10.97 24.67
C ASN A 382 24.37 12.21 23.85
N ALA A 383 23.58 12.51 22.82
CA ALA A 383 23.80 13.66 21.94
C ALA A 383 23.67 14.98 22.69
N GLY A 384 23.00 14.94 23.85
CA GLY A 384 22.71 16.11 24.67
C GLY A 384 21.50 16.86 24.13
N ALA A 385 21.39 18.13 24.49
CA ALA A 385 20.26 18.95 24.09
C ALA A 385 20.34 19.35 22.60
N THR A 386 19.24 19.16 21.88
CA THR A 386 19.06 19.54 20.48
C THR A 386 17.76 20.30 20.32
N ARG A 387 17.66 21.09 19.25
CA ARG A 387 16.44 21.80 18.89
C ARG A 387 16.15 21.65 17.42
N HIS A 388 14.90 21.31 17.12
CA HIS A 388 14.39 21.15 15.77
C HIS A 388 13.20 22.10 15.60
N GLN A 389 13.26 23.02 14.65
CA GLN A 389 12.22 24.01 14.43
C GLN A 389 12.00 24.21 12.94
N GLY A 390 10.77 24.51 12.55
CA GLY A 390 10.47 24.63 11.13
C GLY A 390 9.02 24.78 10.81
N PHE A 391 8.70 24.59 9.53
CA PHE A 391 7.34 24.62 9.04
C PHE A 391 7.12 23.56 7.96
N GLU A 392 5.88 23.09 7.88
CA GLU A 392 5.38 22.12 6.92
C GLU A 392 4.18 22.74 6.20
N THR A 393 4.13 22.63 4.88
CA THR A 393 3.00 23.09 4.07
C THR A 393 2.57 22.04 3.08
N ALA A 394 1.26 21.94 2.86
CA ALA A 394 0.67 21.13 1.82
C ALA A 394 -0.34 21.98 1.02
N PHE A 395 -0.25 21.90 -0.30
CA PHE A 395 -1.18 22.51 -1.23
C PHE A 395 -1.71 21.41 -2.14
N ALA A 396 -3.03 21.34 -2.28
CA ALA A 396 -3.66 20.52 -3.31
C ALA A 396 -4.61 21.41 -4.12
N VAL A 397 -4.43 21.37 -5.44
CA VAL A 397 -5.19 22.17 -6.40
C VAL A 397 -5.90 21.24 -7.37
N ASP A 398 -7.22 21.28 -7.35
CA ASP A 398 -8.05 20.64 -8.37
C ASP A 398 -8.19 21.59 -9.56
N ILE A 399 -7.26 21.45 -10.51
CA ILE A 399 -7.20 22.27 -11.71
C ILE A 399 -8.43 22.04 -12.58
N SER A 400 -9.02 20.85 -12.54
CA SER A 400 -10.23 20.54 -13.30
C SER A 400 -11.42 21.34 -12.83
N ASN A 401 -11.64 21.41 -11.51
CA ASN A 401 -12.68 22.25 -10.93
C ASN A 401 -12.37 23.76 -11.11
N LEU A 402 -11.11 24.17 -11.07
CA LEU A 402 -10.70 25.56 -11.35
C LEU A 402 -10.99 25.99 -12.80
N LEU A 403 -10.72 25.11 -13.78
CA LEU A 403 -10.90 25.39 -15.21
C LEU A 403 -12.27 24.97 -15.77
N GLY A 404 -13.11 24.30 -14.96
CA GLY A 404 -14.39 23.74 -15.40
C GLY A 404 -14.25 22.60 -16.41
N SER A 405 -13.12 21.89 -16.40
CA SER A 405 -12.88 20.76 -17.31
C SER A 405 -13.70 19.56 -16.88
N LYS A 406 -14.53 19.04 -17.80
CA LYS A 406 -15.30 17.80 -17.59
C LYS A 406 -14.67 16.57 -18.24
N LYS A 407 -13.61 16.74 -19.03
CA LYS A 407 -12.98 15.65 -19.82
C LYS A 407 -11.76 15.03 -19.14
N TRP A 408 -11.09 15.84 -18.33
CA TRP A 408 -9.86 15.50 -17.63
C TRP A 408 -10.03 15.83 -16.16
N ASN A 409 -9.56 14.95 -15.29
CA ASN A 409 -9.30 15.17 -13.88
C ASN A 409 -7.81 15.54 -13.70
N LEU A 410 -7.54 16.78 -13.35
CA LEU A 410 -6.22 17.38 -13.25
C LEU A 410 -6.01 17.81 -11.80
N LEU A 411 -5.09 17.13 -11.11
CA LEU A 411 -4.75 17.40 -9.72
C LEU A 411 -3.28 17.79 -9.60
N TYR A 412 -3.01 18.87 -8.88
CA TYR A 412 -1.65 19.29 -8.55
C TYR A 412 -1.45 19.31 -7.03
N ASP A 413 -0.40 18.64 -6.57
CA ASP A 413 -0.03 18.55 -5.16
C ASP A 413 1.38 19.12 -4.95
N LEU A 414 1.56 19.83 -3.84
CA LEU A 414 2.86 20.30 -3.37
C LEU A 414 2.94 20.14 -1.86
N ASN A 415 3.93 19.40 -1.40
CA ASN A 415 4.30 19.28 0.00
C ASN A 415 5.70 19.86 0.18
N LEU A 416 5.84 20.80 1.11
CA LEU A 416 7.11 21.45 1.39
C LEU A 416 7.37 21.44 2.89
N THR A 417 8.60 21.14 3.27
CA THR A 417 9.05 21.14 4.66
C THR A 417 10.37 21.86 4.75
N TYR A 418 10.46 22.80 5.67
CA TYR A 418 11.70 23.41 6.12
C TYR A 418 11.97 23.01 7.56
N VAL A 419 13.19 22.55 7.86
CA VAL A 419 13.62 22.23 9.22
C VAL A 419 15.03 22.73 9.49
N ASP A 420 15.19 23.44 10.60
CA ASP A 420 16.45 23.83 11.20
C ASP A 420 16.66 22.99 12.46
N ALA A 421 17.60 22.04 12.39
CA ALA A 421 17.89 21.09 13.45
C ALA A 421 19.37 21.18 13.87
N TYR A 422 19.63 21.52 15.13
CA TYR A 422 20.97 21.80 15.65
C TYR A 422 21.15 21.40 17.11
N TYR A 423 22.42 21.26 17.55
CA TYR A 423 22.77 21.06 18.96
C TYR A 423 22.53 22.35 19.75
N SER A 424 21.56 22.36 20.65
CA SER A 424 21.18 23.53 21.45
C SER A 424 21.98 23.64 22.76
N GLY A 425 22.47 22.51 23.26
CA GLY A 425 23.37 22.41 24.43
C GLY A 425 24.85 22.35 24.06
N ASP A 426 25.71 22.52 25.06
CA ASP A 426 27.15 22.31 24.89
C ASP A 426 27.45 20.83 24.66
N ARG A 427 28.24 20.54 23.62
CA ARG A 427 28.67 19.18 23.28
C ARG A 427 30.08 19.23 22.74
N PHE A 428 30.98 18.47 23.33
CA PHE A 428 32.39 18.47 22.93
C PHE A 428 32.73 17.22 22.11
N VAL A 429 33.28 17.42 20.91
CA VAL A 429 33.84 16.36 20.05
C VAL A 429 35.27 16.77 19.73
N GLU A 430 36.24 15.91 20.07
CA GLU A 430 37.68 16.22 19.92
C GLU A 430 38.07 17.57 20.56
N ASP A 431 37.62 17.79 21.80
CA ASP A 431 37.82 19.02 22.59
C ASP A 431 37.21 20.32 22.01
N GLN A 432 36.42 20.24 20.95
CA GLN A 432 35.70 21.38 20.38
C GLN A 432 34.20 21.33 20.70
N ASN A 433 33.67 22.46 21.17
CA ASN A 433 32.23 22.60 21.38
C ASN A 433 31.51 22.72 20.03
N ILE A 434 30.63 21.77 19.72
CA ILE A 434 29.83 21.70 18.49
C ILE A 434 28.40 22.24 18.67
N LYS A 435 28.13 22.98 19.75
CA LYS A 435 26.88 23.72 19.93
C LYS A 435 26.62 24.65 18.73
N GLY A 436 25.38 24.65 18.25
CA GLY A 436 24.95 25.39 17.06
C GLY A 436 25.24 24.67 15.74
N ASN A 437 26.00 23.58 15.74
CA ASN A 437 26.16 22.77 14.53
C ASN A 437 24.87 22.01 14.23
N ARG A 438 24.62 21.75 12.94
CA ARG A 438 23.46 20.97 12.49
C ARG A 438 23.58 19.51 12.92
N THR A 439 22.43 18.90 13.21
CA THR A 439 22.33 17.47 13.46
C THR A 439 22.51 16.69 12.14
N PRO A 440 23.06 15.46 12.20
CA PRO A 440 23.18 14.61 11.01
C PRO A 440 21.81 14.14 10.51
N TYR A 441 21.72 13.83 9.22
CA TYR A 441 20.55 13.30 8.50
C TYR A 441 19.26 14.14 8.58
N ALA A 442 19.40 15.43 8.89
CA ALA A 442 18.30 16.39 8.94
C ALA A 442 18.38 17.38 7.76
N PRO A 443 17.92 17.04 6.54
CA PRO A 443 17.94 17.97 5.40
C PRO A 443 17.09 19.20 5.67
N GLU A 444 17.59 20.38 5.29
CA GLU A 444 16.89 21.66 5.56
C GLU A 444 15.58 21.78 4.80
N TRP A 445 15.56 21.33 3.55
CA TRP A 445 14.40 21.41 2.67
C TRP A 445 14.02 20.04 2.15
N LEU A 446 12.74 19.71 2.26
CA LEU A 446 12.12 18.59 1.58
C LEU A 446 10.97 19.14 0.74
N VAL A 447 10.94 18.82 -0.55
CA VAL A 447 9.87 19.24 -1.45
C VAL A 447 9.42 18.03 -2.25
N ASN A 448 8.12 17.73 -2.20
CA ASN A 448 7.51 16.68 -3.00
C ASN A 448 6.34 17.30 -3.76
N THR A 449 6.32 17.16 -5.08
CA THR A 449 5.24 17.69 -5.92
C THR A 449 4.78 16.65 -6.91
N SER A 450 3.48 16.64 -7.18
CA SER A 450 2.90 15.81 -8.23
C SER A 450 1.91 16.56 -9.08
N LEU A 451 1.87 16.19 -10.36
CA LEU A 451 0.83 16.57 -11.29
C LEU A 451 0.21 15.29 -11.85
N SER A 452 -1.08 15.12 -11.61
CA SER A 452 -1.86 13.97 -12.08
C SER A 452 -2.85 14.44 -13.13
N ALA A 453 -2.93 13.72 -14.24
CA ALA A 453 -3.93 13.93 -15.28
C ALA A 453 -4.59 12.59 -15.61
N GLU A 454 -5.90 12.48 -15.42
CA GLU A 454 -6.69 11.29 -15.74
C GLU A 454 -7.84 11.69 -16.67
N SER A 455 -8.05 10.94 -17.75
CA SER A 455 -9.20 11.10 -18.63
C SER A 455 -10.39 10.33 -18.07
N ASN A 456 -11.60 10.73 -18.45
CA ASN A 456 -12.80 9.95 -18.11
C ASN A 456 -12.81 8.54 -18.74
N SER A 457 -11.97 8.28 -19.73
CA SER A 457 -11.79 6.96 -20.35
C SER A 457 -10.85 6.03 -19.59
N GLY A 458 -10.42 6.42 -18.37
CA GLY A 458 -9.58 5.58 -17.51
C GLY A 458 -8.07 5.65 -17.79
N PHE A 459 -7.65 6.48 -18.74
CA PHE A 459 -6.23 6.69 -19.03
C PHE A 459 -5.71 7.92 -18.30
N GLY A 460 -4.59 7.80 -17.62
CA GLY A 460 -3.94 8.93 -17.01
C GLY A 460 -2.44 8.78 -16.87
N ALA A 461 -1.83 9.83 -16.36
CA ALA A 461 -0.42 9.86 -16.02
C ALA A 461 -0.23 10.73 -14.79
N ARG A 462 0.71 10.33 -13.94
CA ARG A 462 1.19 11.10 -12.80
C ARG A 462 2.67 11.38 -12.99
N PHE A 463 3.03 12.65 -12.96
CA PHE A 463 4.40 13.10 -12.81
C PHE A 463 4.63 13.42 -11.33
N THR A 464 5.70 12.87 -10.75
CA THR A 464 6.11 13.19 -9.37
C THR A 464 7.56 13.63 -9.36
N ALA A 465 7.86 14.70 -8.62
CA ALA A 465 9.23 15.17 -8.38
C ALA A 465 9.48 15.36 -6.88
N ASN A 466 10.61 14.82 -6.41
CA ASN A 466 11.03 14.86 -5.01
C ASN A 466 12.42 15.49 -4.92
N PHE A 467 12.55 16.54 -4.12
CA PHE A 467 13.80 17.24 -3.83
C PHE A 467 14.14 17.10 -2.34
N VAL A 468 15.36 16.65 -2.08
CA VAL A 468 15.94 16.57 -0.74
C VAL A 468 17.17 17.49 -0.71
N GLY A 469 17.16 18.46 0.20
CA GLY A 469 18.26 19.40 0.41
C GLY A 469 19.50 18.75 1.04
N ASP A 470 20.55 19.55 1.19
CA ASP A 470 21.81 19.10 1.77
C ASP A 470 21.63 18.62 3.23
N GLN A 471 22.22 17.48 3.54
CA GLN A 471 22.29 16.89 4.88
C GLN A 471 23.73 16.52 5.27
N LEU A 472 24.00 16.47 6.56
CA LEU A 472 25.27 16.01 7.13
C LEU A 472 25.19 14.52 7.48
N VAL A 473 26.28 13.77 7.35
CA VAL A 473 26.29 12.30 7.55
C VAL A 473 26.95 11.90 8.87
N MET A 474 27.70 12.79 9.53
CA MET A 474 28.38 12.54 10.81
C MET A 474 28.43 13.79 11.69
N SER A 475 28.60 13.60 13.00
CA SER A 475 28.73 14.66 14.01
C SER A 475 30.16 15.20 14.20
N SER A 476 31.16 14.68 13.46
CA SER A 476 32.58 15.06 13.62
C SER A 476 33.00 16.20 12.70
N ILE A 477 33.93 17.03 13.17
CA ILE A 477 34.50 18.19 12.47
C ILE A 477 35.35 17.81 11.23
N LEU A 478 35.82 16.55 11.13
CA LEU A 478 36.58 16.10 9.97
C LEU A 478 35.68 15.94 8.74
N LEU A 479 35.60 17.04 7.98
CA LEU A 479 35.10 17.17 6.62
C LEU A 479 35.40 15.91 5.77
N HIS A 480 34.36 15.17 5.43
CA HIS A 480 33.98 14.98 4.03
C HIS A 480 32.50 15.37 3.96
N LEU A 481 32.25 16.65 3.65
CA LEU A 481 30.92 17.16 3.32
C LEU A 481 30.40 16.42 2.09
N LEU A 482 29.84 15.23 2.26
CA LEU A 482 28.91 14.67 1.29
C LEU A 482 27.59 15.42 1.46
N LYS A 483 27.58 16.67 0.99
CA LYS A 483 26.36 17.40 0.67
C LYS A 483 25.75 16.71 -0.54
N MET A 484 24.74 15.88 -0.29
CA MET A 484 24.03 15.17 -1.34
C MET A 484 22.62 15.73 -1.44
N GLY A 485 22.47 16.89 -2.09
CA GLY A 485 21.19 17.31 -2.61
C GLY A 485 20.79 16.40 -3.78
N ARG A 486 19.54 15.94 -3.80
CA ARG A 486 19.05 15.05 -4.87
C ARG A 486 17.67 15.47 -5.34
N LEU A 487 17.52 15.56 -6.66
CA LEU A 487 16.24 15.62 -7.34
C LEU A 487 15.96 14.24 -7.96
N MET A 488 14.78 13.71 -7.72
CA MET A 488 14.27 12.49 -8.35
C MET A 488 12.95 12.81 -9.03
N SER A 489 12.74 12.30 -10.23
CA SER A 489 11.50 12.45 -10.97
C SER A 489 11.04 11.10 -11.49
N ASP A 490 9.74 10.86 -11.47
CA ASP A 490 9.11 9.66 -12.00
C ASP A 490 7.84 10.01 -12.77
N ILE A 491 7.53 9.21 -13.78
CA ILE A 491 6.27 9.26 -14.54
C ILE A 491 5.65 7.87 -14.45
N SER A 492 4.45 7.81 -13.88
CA SER A 492 3.68 6.57 -13.78
C SER A 492 2.38 6.71 -14.55
N PRO A 493 1.98 5.71 -15.36
CA PRO A 493 0.63 5.69 -15.90
C PRO A 493 -0.36 5.58 -14.74
N LEU A 494 -1.43 6.38 -14.81
CA LEU A 494 -2.61 6.22 -13.96
C LEU A 494 -3.64 5.45 -14.77
N GLY A 495 -4.19 4.41 -14.18
CA GLY A 495 -5.24 3.63 -14.76
C GLY A 495 -5.69 2.65 -13.71
N ASP A 496 -6.81 2.94 -13.07
CA ASP A 496 -7.67 1.85 -12.69
C ASP A 496 -8.14 1.24 -14.01
N LEU A 497 -7.99 -0.07 -14.17
CA LEU A 497 -8.94 -0.81 -14.99
C LEU A 497 -10.30 -0.53 -14.33
N LYS A 498 -10.94 0.56 -14.74
CA LYS A 498 -12.27 1.04 -14.30
C LYS A 498 -13.38 0.15 -14.88
N GLU A 499 -13.06 -1.12 -14.90
CA GLU A 499 -13.90 -2.26 -15.14
C GLU A 499 -13.50 -3.24 -14.04
N SER A 500 -13.86 -2.91 -12.81
CA SER A 500 -14.33 -3.97 -11.92
C SER A 500 -15.58 -4.55 -12.58
N VAL A 501 -15.38 -5.37 -13.62
CA VAL A 501 -16.42 -6.24 -14.11
C VAL A 501 -16.59 -7.25 -12.99
N LEU A 502 -17.55 -6.99 -12.11
CA LEU A 502 -18.06 -8.04 -11.25
C LEU A 502 -18.52 -9.14 -12.21
N VAL A 503 -17.88 -10.29 -12.08
CA VAL A 503 -18.21 -11.47 -12.86
C VAL A 503 -18.68 -12.55 -11.91
N PHE A 504 -19.70 -13.28 -12.33
CA PHE A 504 -20.21 -14.43 -11.58
C PHE A 504 -20.15 -15.68 -12.47
N LEU A 505 -20.10 -16.85 -11.83
CA LEU A 505 -19.89 -18.13 -12.48
C LEU A 505 -21.21 -18.90 -12.52
N VAL A 506 -21.61 -19.36 -13.71
CA VAL A 506 -22.70 -20.32 -13.88
C VAL A 506 -22.18 -21.48 -14.73
N GLY A 507 -22.03 -22.66 -14.13
CA GLY A 507 -21.44 -23.82 -14.80
C GLY A 507 -20.03 -23.54 -15.33
N ASN A 508 -19.85 -23.63 -16.65
CA ASN A 508 -18.59 -23.38 -17.35
C ASN A 508 -18.51 -21.98 -17.99
N ALA A 509 -19.36 -21.04 -17.56
CA ALA A 509 -19.43 -19.70 -18.12
C ALA A 509 -19.20 -18.64 -17.03
N VAL A 510 -18.37 -17.65 -17.36
CA VAL A 510 -18.11 -16.44 -16.58
C VAL A 510 -18.94 -15.32 -17.18
N LEU A 511 -19.88 -14.76 -16.41
CA LEU A 511 -20.82 -13.74 -16.88
C LEU A 511 -20.48 -12.40 -16.24
N SER A 512 -20.45 -11.34 -17.05
CA SER A 512 -20.43 -9.97 -16.55
C SER A 512 -21.74 -9.62 -15.83
N ASP A 513 -21.67 -8.95 -14.67
CA ASP A 513 -22.83 -8.42 -13.91
C ASP A 513 -23.73 -7.52 -14.76
N ASP A 514 -23.19 -6.90 -15.81
CA ASP A 514 -23.98 -6.16 -16.78
C ASP A 514 -25.15 -6.98 -17.35
N ILE A 515 -25.01 -8.31 -17.44
CA ILE A 515 -26.06 -9.21 -17.93
C ILE A 515 -27.26 -9.23 -16.97
N LYS A 516 -27.00 -9.11 -15.66
CA LYS A 516 -28.01 -9.01 -14.60
C LYS A 516 -28.64 -7.63 -14.54
N GLU A 517 -27.84 -6.57 -14.68
CA GLU A 517 -28.27 -5.19 -14.41
C GLU A 517 -29.00 -4.51 -15.59
N ASN A 518 -28.77 -4.97 -16.82
CA ASN A 518 -29.29 -4.29 -18.00
C ASN A 518 -30.63 -4.86 -18.49
N PHE A 519 -31.47 -3.96 -19.01
CA PHE A 519 -32.74 -4.29 -19.66
C PHE A 519 -32.61 -4.14 -21.17
N PHE A 520 -33.18 -5.06 -21.94
CA PHE A 520 -33.04 -5.07 -23.39
C PHE A 520 -34.23 -5.72 -24.09
N VAL A 521 -34.82 -5.04 -25.07
CA VAL A 521 -35.79 -5.62 -26.02
C VAL A 521 -35.51 -5.03 -27.40
N CYS A 522 -35.23 -5.87 -28.39
CA CYS A 522 -34.90 -5.41 -29.74
C CYS A 522 -36.06 -4.63 -30.38
N ASP A 523 -35.82 -3.36 -30.76
CA ASP A 523 -36.76 -2.50 -31.49
C ASP A 523 -36.35 -2.35 -32.96
N LEU A 524 -36.75 -3.31 -33.79
CA LEU A 524 -36.45 -3.31 -35.22
C LEU A 524 -37.16 -2.18 -35.99
N GLU A 525 -38.22 -1.58 -35.43
CA GLU A 525 -38.88 -0.44 -36.07
C GLU A 525 -38.06 0.84 -35.93
N ALA A 526 -37.38 1.00 -34.79
CA ALA A 526 -36.47 2.10 -34.51
C ALA A 526 -35.07 1.91 -35.12
N CYS A 527 -34.45 0.73 -34.96
CA CYS A 527 -33.06 0.51 -35.37
C CYS A 527 -32.89 -0.01 -36.81
N LYS A 528 -33.98 -0.45 -37.45
CA LYS A 528 -34.01 -1.02 -38.82
C LYS A 528 -33.05 -2.20 -39.09
N GLY A 529 -32.49 -2.80 -38.05
CA GLY A 529 -31.52 -3.90 -38.16
C GLY A 529 -30.07 -3.44 -38.37
N ALA A 530 -29.72 -2.23 -37.93
CA ALA A 530 -28.38 -1.62 -38.07
C ALA A 530 -27.21 -2.52 -37.60
N CYS A 531 -27.43 -3.42 -36.64
CA CYS A 531 -26.42 -4.36 -36.13
C CYS A 531 -25.88 -5.33 -37.18
N CYS A 532 -26.54 -5.48 -38.34
CA CYS A 532 -26.11 -6.33 -39.45
C CYS A 532 -25.48 -5.55 -40.62
N VAL A 533 -25.39 -4.21 -40.54
CA VAL A 533 -24.88 -3.32 -41.59
C VAL A 533 -23.68 -2.51 -41.10
N GLU A 534 -23.72 -2.01 -39.86
CA GLU A 534 -22.66 -1.12 -39.37
C GLU A 534 -21.45 -1.85 -38.77
N GLY A 535 -21.41 -3.19 -38.88
CA GLY A 535 -20.34 -4.02 -38.33
C GLY A 535 -19.18 -4.21 -39.32
N ASP A 536 -17.95 -4.19 -38.83
CA ASP A 536 -16.73 -4.33 -39.64
C ASP A 536 -16.50 -5.76 -40.19
N ALA A 537 -17.35 -6.73 -39.82
CA ALA A 537 -17.28 -8.12 -40.27
C ALA A 537 -18.66 -8.80 -40.22
N GLY A 538 -18.79 -9.95 -40.89
CA GLY A 538 -19.98 -10.78 -40.80
C GLY A 538 -20.14 -11.48 -39.44
N ALA A 539 -21.23 -12.23 -39.28
CA ALA A 539 -21.50 -12.95 -38.04
C ALA A 539 -20.43 -14.01 -37.75
N PRO A 540 -19.78 -14.02 -36.58
CA PRO A 540 -18.86 -15.09 -36.18
C PRO A 540 -19.56 -16.45 -36.15
N LEU A 541 -18.88 -17.51 -36.57
CA LEU A 541 -19.45 -18.85 -36.72
C LEU A 541 -18.65 -19.89 -35.93
N GLU A 542 -19.36 -20.87 -35.38
CA GLU A 542 -18.73 -22.08 -34.85
C GLU A 542 -18.41 -23.08 -35.96
N ASP A 543 -17.43 -23.96 -35.74
CA ASP A 543 -17.06 -25.02 -36.68
C ASP A 543 -18.26 -25.87 -37.12
N ALA A 544 -19.15 -26.20 -36.18
CA ALA A 544 -20.37 -26.94 -36.48
C ALA A 544 -21.35 -26.13 -37.36
N GLU A 545 -21.42 -24.81 -37.16
CA GLU A 545 -22.29 -23.94 -37.95
C GLU A 545 -21.81 -23.79 -39.39
N THR A 546 -20.49 -23.83 -39.63
CA THR A 546 -19.97 -23.78 -41.00
C THR A 546 -20.44 -24.95 -41.87
N LEU A 547 -20.52 -26.15 -41.30
CA LEU A 547 -21.01 -27.35 -42.00
C LEU A 547 -22.52 -27.25 -42.28
N ILE A 548 -23.28 -26.71 -41.32
CA ILE A 548 -24.72 -26.50 -41.48
C ILE A 548 -24.98 -25.47 -42.58
N LEU A 549 -24.20 -24.38 -42.65
CA LEU A 549 -24.34 -23.36 -43.69
C LEU A 549 -24.11 -23.93 -45.09
N GLU A 550 -23.13 -24.82 -45.25
CA GLU A 550 -22.89 -25.54 -46.51
C GLU A 550 -24.09 -26.40 -46.92
N GLU A 551 -24.72 -27.08 -45.96
CA GLU A 551 -25.89 -27.93 -46.19
C GLU A 551 -27.15 -27.14 -46.55
N ILE A 552 -27.43 -26.03 -45.85
CA ILE A 552 -28.69 -25.29 -46.01
C ILE A 552 -28.66 -24.26 -47.13
N TYR A 553 -27.48 -23.84 -47.61
CA TYR A 553 -27.35 -22.78 -48.61
C TYR A 553 -28.20 -22.99 -49.89
N PRO A 554 -28.31 -24.20 -50.47
CA PRO A 554 -29.15 -24.42 -51.64
C PRO A 554 -30.63 -24.02 -51.46
N ILE A 555 -31.12 -24.01 -50.22
CA ILE A 555 -32.46 -23.58 -49.84
C ILE A 555 -32.45 -22.10 -49.46
N VAL A 556 -31.49 -21.68 -48.63
CA VAL A 556 -31.38 -20.30 -48.13
C VAL A 556 -31.15 -19.28 -49.25
N LYS A 557 -30.54 -19.67 -50.38
CA LYS A 557 -30.31 -18.78 -51.53
C LYS A 557 -31.60 -18.17 -52.12
N GLU A 558 -32.76 -18.79 -51.88
CA GLU A 558 -34.08 -18.26 -52.30
C GLU A 558 -34.63 -17.20 -51.33
N PHE A 559 -34.00 -17.05 -50.16
CA PHE A 559 -34.40 -16.15 -49.08
C PHE A 559 -33.39 -15.01 -48.86
N ILE A 560 -32.51 -14.72 -49.82
CA ILE A 560 -31.50 -13.65 -49.73
C ILE A 560 -31.52 -12.80 -51.01
N THR A 561 -30.85 -11.64 -50.98
CA THR A 561 -30.74 -10.77 -52.17
C THR A 561 -29.85 -11.39 -53.25
N GLU A 562 -30.04 -10.97 -54.50
CA GLU A 562 -29.20 -11.42 -55.61
C GLU A 562 -27.74 -10.99 -55.41
N GLU A 563 -27.50 -9.81 -54.85
CA GLU A 563 -26.17 -9.33 -54.48
C GLU A 563 -25.53 -10.20 -53.40
N GLY A 564 -26.29 -10.60 -52.37
CA GLY A 564 -25.84 -11.51 -51.32
C GLY A 564 -25.50 -12.90 -51.86
N ARG A 565 -26.34 -13.40 -52.76
CA ARG A 565 -26.09 -14.67 -53.47
C ARG A 565 -24.80 -14.63 -54.28
N GLN A 566 -24.56 -13.55 -55.03
CA GLN A 566 -23.32 -13.38 -55.80
C GLN A 566 -22.10 -13.24 -54.90
N ALA A 567 -22.23 -12.61 -53.74
CA ALA A 567 -21.16 -12.53 -52.75
C ALA A 567 -20.81 -13.92 -52.18
N ILE A 568 -21.82 -14.72 -51.82
CA ILE A 568 -21.63 -16.09 -51.32
C ILE A 568 -21.05 -17.01 -52.41
N GLU A 569 -21.56 -16.97 -53.63
CA GLU A 569 -21.04 -17.79 -54.74
C GLU A 569 -19.58 -17.44 -55.09
N ARG A 570 -19.14 -16.20 -54.80
CA ARG A 570 -17.76 -15.75 -55.03
C ARG A 570 -16.82 -16.06 -53.86
N GLN A 571 -17.27 -15.84 -52.63
CA GLN A 571 -16.43 -15.90 -51.43
C GLN A 571 -16.49 -17.25 -50.71
N GLY A 572 -17.58 -18.00 -50.90
CA GLY A 572 -17.94 -19.17 -50.10
C GLY A 572 -19.13 -18.89 -49.18
N VAL A 573 -19.78 -19.95 -48.67
CA VAL A 573 -20.92 -19.84 -47.74
C VAL A 573 -20.52 -19.31 -46.35
N TRP A 574 -19.24 -19.36 -46.04
CA TRP A 574 -18.57 -18.74 -44.89
C TRP A 574 -17.14 -18.37 -45.31
N VAL A 575 -16.51 -17.45 -44.58
CA VAL A 575 -15.15 -16.94 -44.83
C VAL A 575 -14.31 -16.96 -43.55
N VAL A 576 -12.99 -16.87 -43.69
CA VAL A 576 -12.07 -16.59 -42.57
C VAL A 576 -11.66 -15.13 -42.67
N ASP A 577 -11.82 -14.37 -41.59
CA ASP A 577 -11.46 -12.96 -41.54
C ASP A 577 -9.95 -12.74 -41.36
N LYS A 578 -9.54 -11.47 -41.18
CA LYS A 578 -8.13 -11.08 -41.08
C LYS A 578 -7.47 -11.52 -39.77
N ASP A 579 -8.28 -11.79 -38.75
CA ASP A 579 -7.83 -12.21 -37.42
C ASP A 579 -7.82 -13.74 -37.29
N GLY A 580 -8.29 -14.45 -38.32
CA GLY A 580 -8.28 -15.91 -38.40
C GLY A 580 -9.59 -16.56 -37.96
N ASP A 581 -10.61 -15.75 -37.66
CA ASP A 581 -11.91 -16.22 -37.18
C ASP A 581 -12.87 -16.52 -38.35
N LYS A 582 -13.74 -17.50 -38.15
CA LYS A 582 -14.73 -17.91 -39.15
C LYS A 582 -15.96 -17.02 -39.03
N GLY A 583 -16.44 -16.49 -40.15
CA GLY A 583 -17.62 -15.64 -40.19
C GLY A 583 -18.45 -15.78 -41.46
N THR A 584 -19.65 -15.21 -41.46
CA THR A 584 -20.47 -15.12 -42.69
C THR A 584 -19.85 -14.11 -43.66
N PRO A 585 -19.92 -14.32 -44.99
CA PRO A 585 -19.45 -13.35 -45.97
C PRO A 585 -20.26 -12.05 -45.94
N THR A 586 -19.66 -10.97 -46.43
CA THR A 586 -20.29 -9.64 -46.53
C THR A 586 -20.34 -9.14 -47.98
N ILE A 587 -21.26 -8.22 -48.25
CA ILE A 587 -21.41 -7.52 -49.54
C ILE A 587 -20.61 -6.22 -49.51
N GLY A 588 -19.82 -5.96 -50.56
CA GLY A 588 -18.87 -4.83 -50.59
C GLY A 588 -17.76 -4.98 -49.55
N ASP A 589 -16.81 -4.03 -49.47
CA ASP A 589 -15.75 -4.01 -48.45
C ASP A 589 -16.35 -3.90 -47.03
N ASN A 590 -16.81 -5.03 -46.48
CA ASN A 590 -17.38 -5.24 -45.14
C ASN A 590 -18.62 -4.37 -44.80
N ARG A 591 -19.61 -4.26 -45.70
CA ARG A 591 -20.74 -3.35 -45.50
C ARG A 591 -22.05 -3.98 -45.03
N GLU A 592 -22.38 -5.20 -45.43
CA GLU A 592 -23.61 -5.87 -44.96
C GLU A 592 -23.43 -7.39 -45.03
N CYS A 593 -24.02 -8.14 -44.10
CA CYS A 593 -23.99 -9.60 -44.15
C CYS A 593 -24.65 -10.10 -45.45
N ALA A 594 -24.00 -11.03 -46.17
CA ALA A 594 -24.52 -11.54 -47.45
C ALA A 594 -25.80 -12.38 -47.31
N TYR A 595 -26.15 -12.77 -46.09
CA TYR A 595 -27.43 -13.42 -45.77
C TYR A 595 -28.54 -12.44 -45.39
N ALA A 596 -28.29 -11.12 -45.45
CA ALA A 596 -29.30 -10.12 -45.16
C ALA A 596 -30.27 -9.92 -46.33
N LEU A 597 -31.51 -9.56 -46.01
CA LEU A 597 -32.50 -9.04 -46.95
C LEU A 597 -33.30 -7.92 -46.30
N TYR A 598 -33.95 -7.07 -47.09
CA TYR A 598 -34.86 -6.04 -46.59
C TYR A 598 -36.31 -6.44 -46.85
N ASP A 599 -37.18 -6.26 -45.86
CA ASP A 599 -38.62 -6.42 -46.06
C ASP A 599 -39.24 -5.18 -46.78
N GLU A 600 -40.53 -5.25 -47.08
CA GLU A 600 -41.27 -4.17 -47.76
C GLU A 600 -41.27 -2.83 -46.99
N ARG A 601 -40.96 -2.86 -45.69
CA ARG A 601 -40.87 -1.69 -44.81
C ARG A 601 -39.43 -1.17 -44.68
N GLY A 602 -38.48 -1.76 -45.40
CA GLY A 602 -37.06 -1.40 -45.35
C GLY A 602 -36.35 -1.85 -44.06
N ILE A 603 -36.87 -2.86 -43.35
CA ILE A 603 -36.24 -3.42 -42.16
C ILE A 603 -35.39 -4.62 -42.59
N LEU A 604 -34.13 -4.65 -42.14
CA LEU A 604 -33.23 -5.76 -42.41
C LEU A 604 -33.67 -7.02 -41.66
N LYS A 605 -33.74 -8.15 -42.36
CA LYS A 605 -34.00 -9.50 -41.87
C LYS A 605 -32.83 -10.42 -42.23
N CYS A 606 -32.67 -11.49 -41.45
CA CYS A 606 -31.73 -12.55 -41.79
C CYS A 606 -32.44 -13.60 -42.66
N GLY A 607 -31.93 -13.88 -43.85
CA GLY A 607 -32.49 -14.85 -44.78
C GLY A 607 -32.47 -16.29 -44.25
N ILE A 608 -31.46 -16.64 -43.43
CA ILE A 608 -31.43 -17.91 -42.71
C ILE A 608 -32.63 -18.01 -41.76
N GLU A 609 -32.87 -16.96 -40.97
CA GLU A 609 -34.00 -16.92 -40.04
C GLU A 609 -35.35 -16.92 -40.76
N GLN A 610 -35.45 -16.28 -41.94
CA GLN A 610 -36.66 -16.35 -42.76
C GLN A 610 -36.92 -17.76 -43.31
N ALA A 611 -35.88 -18.46 -43.79
CA ALA A 611 -36.01 -19.84 -44.26
C ALA A 611 -36.46 -20.78 -43.13
N TYR A 612 -35.94 -20.58 -41.91
CA TYR A 612 -36.37 -21.31 -40.72
C TYR A 612 -37.83 -21.02 -40.37
N LEU A 613 -38.24 -19.74 -40.33
CA LEU A 613 -39.62 -19.35 -40.05
C LEU A 613 -40.60 -19.87 -41.11
N ALA A 614 -40.15 -20.06 -42.35
CA ALA A 614 -40.92 -20.68 -43.42
C ALA A 614 -40.96 -22.23 -43.35
N GLY A 615 -40.33 -22.84 -42.34
CA GLY A 615 -40.26 -24.29 -42.15
C GLY A 615 -39.45 -25.02 -43.21
N LYS A 616 -38.50 -24.34 -43.87
CA LYS A 616 -37.68 -24.90 -44.94
C LYS A 616 -36.36 -25.48 -44.47
N ILE A 617 -35.89 -25.06 -43.30
CA ILE A 617 -34.66 -25.53 -42.65
C ILE A 617 -34.88 -25.60 -41.13
N ASP A 618 -34.10 -26.42 -40.44
CA ASP A 618 -34.16 -26.57 -38.97
C ASP A 618 -33.16 -25.67 -38.23
N PHE A 619 -32.35 -24.90 -38.96
CA PHE A 619 -31.34 -24.00 -38.39
C PHE A 619 -31.84 -22.55 -38.36
N LYS A 620 -32.12 -22.03 -37.15
CA LYS A 620 -32.70 -20.68 -36.96
C LYS A 620 -31.79 -19.56 -37.48
N LYS A 621 -30.58 -19.46 -36.94
CA LYS A 621 -29.53 -18.50 -37.33
C LYS A 621 -28.24 -18.78 -36.56
N PRO A 622 -27.10 -18.20 -36.94
CA PRO A 622 -25.87 -18.29 -36.16
C PRO A 622 -26.06 -17.92 -34.68
N ILE A 623 -25.45 -18.68 -33.78
CA ILE A 623 -25.64 -18.51 -32.34
C ILE A 623 -25.11 -17.16 -31.86
N SER A 624 -24.02 -16.67 -32.47
CA SER A 624 -23.46 -15.33 -32.24
C SER A 624 -24.46 -14.20 -32.52
N CYS A 625 -25.26 -14.33 -33.58
CA CYS A 625 -26.35 -13.40 -33.90
C CYS A 625 -27.57 -13.56 -32.99
N HIS A 626 -27.84 -14.77 -32.50
CA HIS A 626 -28.97 -15.02 -31.62
C HIS A 626 -28.72 -14.55 -30.18
N LEU A 627 -27.48 -14.60 -29.73
CA LEU A 627 -27.06 -14.15 -28.40
C LEU A 627 -26.87 -12.63 -28.31
N TYR A 628 -26.80 -11.91 -29.44
CA TYR A 628 -26.61 -10.46 -29.42
C TYR A 628 -27.72 -9.75 -28.61
N PRO A 629 -27.39 -8.89 -27.62
CA PRO A 629 -26.11 -8.19 -27.44
C PRO A 629 -25.06 -8.88 -26.52
N ILE A 630 -25.24 -10.13 -26.13
CA ILE A 630 -24.18 -10.90 -25.44
C ILE A 630 -23.17 -11.42 -26.47
N ARG A 631 -21.88 -11.15 -26.23
CA ARG A 631 -20.75 -11.70 -26.97
C ARG A 631 -20.04 -12.75 -26.13
N VAL A 632 -19.66 -13.86 -26.77
CA VAL A 632 -18.99 -14.98 -26.13
C VAL A 632 -17.53 -15.02 -26.58
N THR A 633 -16.61 -14.93 -25.63
CA THR A 633 -15.18 -15.17 -25.84
C THR A 633 -14.85 -16.55 -25.28
N LYS A 634 -14.31 -17.45 -26.10
CA LYS A 634 -13.99 -18.83 -25.69
C LYS A 634 -12.59 -18.93 -25.12
N TYR A 635 -12.45 -19.52 -23.93
CA TYR A 635 -11.17 -19.93 -23.33
C TYR A 635 -11.10 -21.46 -23.24
N GLU A 636 -9.92 -22.01 -22.93
CA GLU A 636 -9.73 -23.47 -22.86
C GLU A 636 -10.63 -24.14 -21.80
N GLU A 637 -10.94 -23.44 -20.70
CA GLU A 637 -11.65 -24.00 -19.55
C GLU A 637 -13.06 -23.41 -19.34
N PHE A 638 -13.37 -22.25 -19.93
CA PHE A 638 -14.65 -21.57 -19.74
C PHE A 638 -15.01 -20.62 -20.89
N ASP A 639 -16.28 -20.24 -20.98
CA ASP A 639 -16.76 -19.18 -21.87
C ASP A 639 -16.92 -17.86 -21.09
N ALA A 640 -16.46 -16.73 -21.62
CA ALA A 640 -16.73 -15.41 -21.05
C ALA A 640 -17.88 -14.73 -21.81
N LEU A 641 -18.96 -14.39 -21.10
CA LEU A 641 -20.15 -13.74 -21.65
C LEU A 641 -20.16 -12.27 -21.25
N ASN A 642 -20.04 -11.40 -22.24
CA ASN A 642 -19.97 -9.95 -22.04
C ASN A 642 -21.14 -9.25 -22.76
N TYR A 643 -21.74 -8.26 -22.10
CA TYR A 643 -22.74 -7.40 -22.73
C TYR A 643 -22.04 -6.36 -23.63
N ASP A 644 -22.29 -6.45 -24.93
CA ASP A 644 -21.72 -5.56 -25.93
C ASP A 644 -22.54 -4.26 -26.03
N ARG A 645 -21.91 -3.13 -25.71
CA ARG A 645 -22.54 -1.81 -25.64
C ARG A 645 -22.26 -1.03 -26.92
N TRP A 646 -23.23 -1.01 -27.82
CA TRP A 646 -23.14 -0.26 -29.05
C TRP A 646 -24.28 0.75 -29.15
N HIS A 647 -23.96 2.02 -29.44
CA HIS A 647 -24.93 3.13 -29.49
C HIS A 647 -26.12 2.88 -30.43
N ILE A 648 -25.97 2.04 -31.46
CA ILE A 648 -27.08 1.64 -32.34
C ILE A 648 -28.18 0.87 -31.61
N CYS A 649 -27.88 0.31 -30.44
CA CYS A 649 -28.81 -0.43 -29.59
C CYS A 649 -29.51 0.44 -28.55
N ASP A 650 -29.25 1.75 -28.50
CA ASP A 650 -29.89 2.67 -27.55
C ASP A 650 -31.44 2.58 -27.58
N PRO A 651 -32.11 2.47 -28.75
CA PRO A 651 -33.56 2.28 -28.79
C PRO A 651 -34.01 0.97 -28.10
N ALA A 652 -33.25 -0.12 -28.28
CA ALA A 652 -33.55 -1.42 -27.68
C ALA A 652 -33.34 -1.42 -26.15
N CYS A 653 -32.34 -0.70 -25.67
CA CYS A 653 -32.11 -0.46 -24.24
C CYS A 653 -33.25 0.36 -23.61
N GLN A 654 -33.73 1.40 -24.30
CA GLN A 654 -34.85 2.23 -23.84
C GLN A 654 -36.16 1.44 -23.81
N LEU A 655 -36.44 0.63 -24.84
CA LEU A 655 -37.61 -0.23 -24.89
C LEU A 655 -37.56 -1.32 -23.80
N GLY A 656 -36.39 -1.95 -23.60
CA GLY A 656 -36.19 -2.92 -22.53
C GLY A 656 -36.47 -2.34 -21.15
N LYS A 657 -35.99 -1.12 -20.88
CA LYS A 657 -36.25 -0.41 -19.62
C LYS A 657 -37.73 -0.07 -19.43
N SER A 658 -38.42 0.36 -20.48
CA SER A 658 -39.85 0.70 -20.39
C SER A 658 -40.75 -0.52 -20.18
N LEU A 659 -40.38 -1.66 -20.76
CA LEU A 659 -41.07 -2.95 -20.60
C LEU A 659 -40.60 -3.74 -19.36
N GLN A 660 -39.55 -3.27 -18.68
CA GLN A 660 -38.89 -3.96 -17.57
C GLN A 660 -38.49 -5.41 -17.88
N VAL A 661 -37.94 -5.66 -19.08
CA VAL A 661 -37.45 -6.99 -19.48
C VAL A 661 -35.92 -7.06 -19.34
N PRO A 662 -35.39 -7.83 -18.36
CA PRO A 662 -33.95 -7.99 -18.19
C PRO A 662 -33.29 -8.68 -19.39
N LEU A 663 -32.02 -8.37 -19.64
CA LEU A 663 -31.28 -8.89 -20.79
C LEU A 663 -31.24 -10.43 -20.83
N TYR A 664 -30.94 -11.09 -19.71
CA TYR A 664 -30.92 -12.56 -19.62
C TYR A 664 -32.32 -13.20 -19.81
N ARG A 665 -33.42 -12.46 -19.57
CA ARG A 665 -34.79 -12.91 -19.85
C ARG A 665 -35.12 -12.76 -21.33
N PHE A 666 -34.73 -11.64 -21.94
CA PHE A 666 -34.88 -11.43 -23.39
C PHE A 666 -34.13 -12.51 -24.20
N LEU A 667 -32.91 -12.86 -23.79
CA LEU A 667 -32.08 -13.85 -24.46
C LEU A 667 -32.32 -15.30 -24.05
N LYS A 668 -33.42 -15.60 -23.33
CA LYS A 668 -33.73 -16.95 -22.84
C LYS A 668 -33.54 -18.03 -23.91
N ASP A 669 -34.20 -17.88 -25.05
CA ASP A 669 -34.16 -18.90 -26.11
C ASP A 669 -32.75 -19.08 -26.69
N ALA A 670 -31.95 -18.02 -26.73
CA ALA A 670 -30.57 -18.06 -27.22
C ALA A 670 -29.62 -18.71 -26.22
N LEU A 671 -29.72 -18.34 -24.94
CA LEU A 671 -28.94 -18.91 -23.84
C LEU A 671 -29.26 -20.40 -23.65
N VAL A 672 -30.54 -20.78 -23.67
CA VAL A 672 -30.97 -22.19 -23.61
C VAL A 672 -30.46 -22.98 -24.82
N ARG A 673 -30.51 -22.40 -26.03
CA ARG A 673 -29.97 -23.08 -27.22
C ARG A 673 -28.46 -23.31 -27.13
N LYS A 674 -27.72 -22.42 -26.47
CA LYS A 674 -26.25 -22.52 -26.34
C LYS A 674 -25.80 -23.41 -25.18
N TYR A 675 -26.39 -23.23 -23.99
CA TYR A 675 -25.93 -23.84 -22.74
C TYR A 675 -26.91 -24.86 -22.14
N GLY A 676 -28.14 -24.94 -22.64
CA GLY A 676 -29.17 -25.88 -22.20
C GLY A 676 -30.12 -25.31 -21.13
N GLU A 677 -31.24 -25.99 -20.90
CA GLU A 677 -32.27 -25.55 -19.95
C GLU A 677 -31.80 -25.60 -18.49
N ALA A 678 -31.02 -26.61 -18.11
CA ALA A 678 -30.48 -26.75 -16.75
C ALA A 678 -29.56 -25.57 -16.40
N TRP A 679 -28.64 -25.23 -17.31
CA TRP A 679 -27.74 -24.09 -17.12
C TRP A 679 -28.51 -22.77 -17.01
N TYR A 680 -29.57 -22.58 -17.81
CA TYR A 680 -30.40 -21.38 -17.70
C TYR A 680 -31.17 -21.31 -16.38
N ALA A 681 -31.59 -22.45 -15.83
CA ALA A 681 -32.20 -22.49 -14.51
C ALA A 681 -31.21 -22.09 -13.40
N ASP A 682 -29.97 -22.57 -13.47
CA ASP A 682 -28.90 -22.16 -12.56
C ASP A 682 -28.59 -20.66 -12.67
N LEU A 683 -28.58 -20.12 -13.89
CA LEU A 683 -28.45 -18.68 -14.12
C LEU A 683 -29.55 -17.86 -13.43
N LEU A 684 -30.80 -18.34 -13.48
CA LEU A 684 -31.91 -17.66 -12.81
C LEU A 684 -31.78 -17.73 -11.29
N ALA A 685 -31.37 -18.87 -10.74
CA ALA A 685 -31.14 -19.00 -9.31
C ALA A 685 -30.04 -18.03 -8.83
N GLU A 686 -28.92 -17.96 -9.54
CA GLU A 686 -27.81 -17.07 -9.20
C GLU A 686 -28.20 -15.59 -9.27
N ILE A 687 -28.98 -15.20 -10.28
CA ILE A 687 -29.37 -13.79 -10.48
C ILE A 687 -30.54 -13.36 -9.57
N GLU A 688 -31.53 -14.22 -9.37
CA GLU A 688 -32.81 -13.86 -8.73
C GLU A 688 -32.91 -14.27 -7.25
N GLY A 689 -32.01 -15.13 -6.75
CA GLY A 689 -31.96 -15.59 -5.35
C GLY A 689 -32.72 -16.89 -5.11
#